data_AF-A0A5A7Z3Y3-F1
#
_entry.id   AF-A0A5A7Z3Y3-F1
#
_cell.length_a   1.000
_cell.length_b   1.000
_cell.length_c   1.000
_cell.angle_alpha   90.00
_cell.angle_beta   90.00
_cell.angle_gamma   90.00
#
_symmetry.space_group_name_H-M   'P 1'
#
loop_
_entity.id
_entity.type
_entity.pdbx_description
1 polymer ?
#
loop_
_entity_poly.entity_id
_entity_poly.type
_entity_poly.pdbx_seq_one_letter_code
_entity_poly.pdbx_strand_id
1 'polypeptide(L)'
;MRLRPTERPRSRPTVIQLHALSDVGQIPQAACDVCIIGTGPAGSTLARELSGSALKVLLLESGGLERMETSDALDAIVNVGRPRATQWSVRNRIVGGSSHTWGGRCAPFDAIDFEQRDWVPESGWPFRRDALDPYLERSAKYLGLAYGNHYSDGRFWHLFGSQPSWREPDPEKLLPFFWQFSRDDAESYPFEYTRFGRKLDEQLGSNVTLISGATVLAIDANEAGDRVQGVQVAAPDGTRFKLSARTVVLCAGGIENPRLLLASDHQIRGGLGNKHDLVGRYLMDHLRGPVAHFDVRRSRALQRRFGRYTVKDRLFRGGLCLSPEIQHRRHLLNCAVWLGETLAPDDPADAIRRMLVGKPRPKDFLTLASNLPLLLRGCRDHFIYRNGFPRKLAELSLECMVEQRPDPDSRVTLSTQIDHLGNRLPQVDWRSHEEEGRTMRETARLVVSEFARLGLPVPELADWVRDDAPIPLSFVDVAHPTGTTRMSDDPARGVVDAQGQVHGVKGLFVTGSSVFPTAGHCNPTQMIVALAIRLADTLKAQVQGGAVASPLRSPGPVPAETRVLVTGASGRIGRVLVEDLLERGYRVRATTSRALTEAQANAGQVEWRSFDFTADKTYDTLVHGCQAVMHLAAELGKQERMQAINVEATRLLAEASEREGVKAFCYMSTVSVYGSGRARTIVETSPVLTSNVDVKSEYWADDYVRAYGRTKLAGEEAITRIAANFPYVILRPTVVVDLHNLIGLRDWSLSKRLFAAHRPAHHIYVRDVTDAAIWTMTQSFAGAWPPGSVQVFNLSDHEAGEARIGDFMKQAFQVSHDKRYRVLPMPALVDWLHDFLRNRTFPLRNPLWRMHFPNDRLKDAGYRPRYGMAKARAFALAALQSETLEKSKA
;
A
#
# COMPACT_ATOMS: atom_id res chain seq x y z
N MET A 1 -10.51 -31.68 -18.59
CA MET A 1 -11.79 -31.05 -18.20
C MET A 1 -12.09 -31.48 -16.76
N ARG A 2 -11.71 -30.69 -15.75
CA ARG A 2 -11.95 -30.98 -14.32
C ARG A 2 -12.72 -29.81 -13.72
N LEU A 3 -13.86 -30.13 -13.13
CA LEU A 3 -14.84 -29.22 -12.55
C LEU A 3 -14.20 -28.45 -11.39
N ARG A 4 -14.34 -27.12 -11.41
CA ARG A 4 -13.94 -26.22 -10.31
C ARG A 4 -14.89 -26.44 -9.11
N PRO A 5 -14.42 -26.26 -7.87
CA PRO A 5 -15.31 -26.29 -6.71
C PRO A 5 -16.34 -25.17 -6.85
N THR A 6 -17.62 -25.49 -6.69
CA THR A 6 -18.72 -24.54 -6.69
C THR A 6 -18.62 -23.66 -5.46
N GLU A 7 -18.14 -22.42 -5.64
CA GLU A 7 -18.39 -21.35 -4.68
C GLU A 7 -19.90 -21.25 -4.45
N ARG A 8 -20.34 -21.13 -3.19
CA ARG A 8 -21.72 -20.74 -2.89
C ARG A 8 -22.01 -19.44 -3.66
N PRO A 9 -23.11 -19.33 -4.41
CA PRO A 9 -23.38 -18.15 -5.20
C PRO A 9 -23.43 -16.94 -4.27
N ARG A 10 -22.49 -16.01 -4.43
CA ARG A 10 -22.60 -14.69 -3.82
C ARG A 10 -23.92 -14.12 -4.31
N SER A 11 -24.80 -13.70 -3.41
CA SER A 11 -25.95 -12.89 -3.76
C SER A 11 -25.46 -11.70 -4.57
N ARG A 12 -25.87 -11.61 -5.84
CA ARG A 12 -25.45 -10.53 -6.74
C ARG A 12 -26.03 -9.20 -6.25
N PRO A 13 -25.33 -8.07 -6.45
CA PRO A 13 -25.90 -6.76 -6.17
C PRO A 13 -27.07 -6.48 -7.11
N THR A 14 -27.97 -5.61 -6.67
CA THR A 14 -29.03 -5.10 -7.53
C THR A 14 -28.46 -4.00 -8.41
N VAL A 15 -28.62 -4.14 -9.73
CA VAL A 15 -28.22 -3.13 -10.72
C VAL A 15 -29.47 -2.63 -11.41
N ILE A 16 -29.68 -1.31 -11.41
CA ILE A 16 -30.83 -0.64 -12.01
C ILE A 16 -30.30 0.35 -13.04
N GLN A 17 -30.81 0.28 -14.27
CA GLN A 17 -30.54 1.27 -15.31
C GLN A 17 -31.80 2.10 -15.51
N LEU A 18 -31.75 3.38 -15.21
CA LEU A 18 -32.88 4.27 -15.39
C LEU A 18 -32.91 4.78 -16.83
N HIS A 19 -34.02 4.53 -17.53
CA HIS A 19 -34.32 5.13 -18.82
C HIS A 19 -35.56 6.03 -18.74
N ALA A 20 -36.56 5.65 -17.94
CA ALA A 20 -37.81 6.40 -17.77
C ALA A 20 -38.44 6.26 -16.36
N LEU A 21 -39.51 7.03 -16.09
CA LEU A 21 -40.25 6.97 -14.81
C LEU A 21 -40.67 5.56 -14.39
N SER A 22 -41.02 4.69 -15.34
CA SER A 22 -41.41 3.30 -15.07
C SER A 22 -40.33 2.51 -14.31
N ASP A 23 -39.06 2.88 -14.47
CA ASP A 23 -37.92 2.21 -13.86
C ASP A 23 -37.72 2.63 -12.40
N VAL A 24 -38.30 3.78 -12.00
CA VAL A 24 -38.23 4.28 -10.62
C VAL A 24 -38.91 3.32 -9.63
N GLY A 25 -39.93 2.59 -10.07
CA GLY A 25 -40.59 1.55 -9.26
C GLY A 25 -39.67 0.38 -8.87
N GLN A 26 -38.54 0.21 -9.55
CA GLN A 26 -37.54 -0.83 -9.25
C GLN A 26 -36.61 -0.42 -8.10
N ILE A 27 -36.57 0.88 -7.76
CA ILE A 27 -35.70 1.40 -6.70
C ILE A 27 -36.29 1.00 -5.34
N PRO A 28 -35.48 0.46 -4.41
CA PRO A 28 -35.94 0.18 -3.06
C PRO A 28 -36.52 1.43 -2.40
N GLN A 29 -37.79 1.40 -2.01
CA GLN A 29 -38.46 2.56 -1.39
C GLN A 29 -38.01 2.84 0.05
N ALA A 30 -37.31 1.89 0.69
CA ALA A 30 -36.78 2.09 2.03
C ALA A 30 -35.60 3.08 2.03
N ALA A 31 -35.54 3.95 3.05
CA ALA A 31 -34.39 4.83 3.25
C ALA A 31 -33.09 4.02 3.32
N CYS A 32 -32.06 4.49 2.61
CA CYS A 32 -30.73 3.89 2.65
C CYS A 32 -29.89 4.50 3.78
N ASP A 33 -28.87 3.77 4.23
CA ASP A 33 -27.96 4.28 5.25
C ASP A 33 -26.91 5.21 4.63
N VAL A 34 -26.40 4.85 3.44
CA VAL A 34 -25.40 5.63 2.70
C VAL A 34 -25.79 5.76 1.23
N CYS A 35 -25.85 6.98 0.71
CA CYS A 35 -25.98 7.28 -0.71
C CYS A 35 -24.66 7.86 -1.24
N ILE A 36 -24.01 7.15 -2.16
CA ILE A 36 -22.76 7.55 -2.81
C ILE A 36 -23.11 8.14 -4.18
N ILE A 37 -22.65 9.37 -4.45
CA ILE A 37 -22.91 10.08 -5.71
C ILE A 37 -21.65 10.07 -6.58
N GLY A 38 -21.71 9.31 -7.68
CA GLY A 38 -20.64 9.16 -8.67
C GLY A 38 -19.91 7.83 -8.54
N THR A 39 -19.67 7.16 -9.67
CA THR A 39 -19.00 5.85 -9.73
C THR A 39 -17.54 5.94 -10.21
N GLY A 40 -16.94 7.13 -10.16
CA GLY A 40 -15.51 7.31 -10.40
C GLY A 40 -14.61 6.50 -9.43
N PRO A 41 -13.28 6.63 -9.52
CA PRO A 41 -12.34 5.93 -8.64
C PRO A 41 -12.67 6.03 -7.14
N ALA A 42 -13.13 7.21 -6.69
CA ALA A 42 -13.54 7.42 -5.30
C ALA A 42 -14.77 6.58 -4.92
N GLY A 43 -15.90 6.80 -5.63
CA GLY A 43 -17.18 6.18 -5.28
C GLY A 43 -17.20 4.67 -5.50
N SER A 44 -16.57 4.18 -6.58
CA SER A 44 -16.42 2.74 -6.82
C SER A 44 -15.58 2.06 -5.73
N THR A 45 -14.49 2.69 -5.29
CA THR A 45 -13.67 2.16 -4.19
C THR A 45 -14.46 2.15 -2.87
N LEU A 46 -15.11 3.25 -2.54
CA LEU A 46 -15.93 3.39 -1.34
C LEU A 46 -17.03 2.32 -1.30
N ALA A 47 -17.78 2.16 -2.38
CA ALA A 47 -18.83 1.14 -2.48
C ALA A 47 -18.28 -0.28 -2.32
N ARG A 48 -17.13 -0.58 -2.94
CA ARG A 48 -16.46 -1.89 -2.80
C ARG A 48 -15.96 -2.16 -1.37
N GLU A 49 -15.52 -1.13 -0.66
CA GLU A 49 -15.10 -1.23 0.76
C GLU A 49 -16.28 -1.35 1.73
N LEU A 50 -17.46 -0.88 1.34
CA LEU A 50 -18.72 -1.03 2.08
C LEU A 50 -19.49 -2.31 1.71
N SER A 51 -19.09 -3.01 0.64
CA SER A 51 -19.64 -4.31 0.25
C SER A 51 -19.50 -5.34 1.36
N GLY A 52 -20.58 -6.04 1.69
CA GLY A 52 -20.64 -7.03 2.76
C GLY A 52 -20.74 -6.45 4.17
N SER A 53 -20.79 -5.12 4.31
CA SER A 53 -21.09 -4.48 5.60
C SER A 53 -22.59 -4.51 5.93
N ALA A 54 -22.94 -4.14 7.15
CA ALA A 54 -24.34 -4.03 7.59
C ALA A 54 -25.09 -2.81 6.99
N LEU A 55 -24.38 -1.92 6.30
CA LEU A 55 -24.94 -0.70 5.70
C LEU A 55 -25.70 -1.02 4.42
N LYS A 56 -26.88 -0.43 4.25
CA LYS A 56 -27.58 -0.38 2.96
C LYS A 56 -27.06 0.79 2.13
N VAL A 57 -26.44 0.49 0.99
CA VAL A 57 -25.75 1.47 0.17
C VAL A 57 -26.44 1.66 -1.18
N LEU A 58 -26.73 2.91 -1.55
CA LEU A 58 -27.07 3.28 -2.92
C LEU A 58 -25.84 3.91 -3.58
N LEU A 59 -25.49 3.45 -4.78
CA LEU A 59 -24.42 4.01 -5.59
C LEU A 59 -25.03 4.57 -6.88
N LEU A 60 -25.02 5.89 -7.02
CA LEU A 60 -25.67 6.60 -8.12
C LEU A 60 -24.63 7.04 -9.16
N GLU A 61 -24.95 6.85 -10.45
CA GLU A 61 -24.18 7.37 -11.58
C GLU A 61 -25.10 8.15 -12.52
N SER A 62 -24.67 9.33 -12.94
CA SER A 62 -25.41 10.16 -13.90
C SER A 62 -25.43 9.53 -15.29
N GLY A 63 -24.30 8.94 -15.70
CA GLY A 63 -24.19 8.22 -16.98
C GLY A 63 -24.70 6.79 -16.96
N GLY A 64 -24.68 6.15 -18.13
CA GLY A 64 -25.00 4.74 -18.32
C GLY A 64 -23.81 3.79 -18.08
N LEU A 65 -24.02 2.49 -18.34
CA LEU A 65 -22.94 1.50 -18.44
C LEU A 65 -22.07 1.71 -19.68
N GLU A 66 -22.68 2.26 -20.73
CA GLU A 66 -22.04 2.67 -21.97
C GLU A 66 -22.13 4.18 -22.12
N ARG A 67 -21.29 4.72 -23.01
CA ARG A 67 -21.26 6.15 -23.32
C ARG A 67 -22.57 6.57 -24.00
N MET A 68 -23.13 7.69 -23.55
CA MET A 68 -24.33 8.29 -24.14
C MET A 68 -24.11 9.78 -24.37
N GLU A 69 -24.42 10.27 -25.57
CA GLU A 69 -24.22 11.69 -25.93
C GLU A 69 -25.05 12.64 -25.05
N THR A 70 -26.26 12.22 -24.65
CA THR A 70 -27.11 12.96 -23.71
C THR A 70 -26.46 13.11 -22.34
N SER A 71 -25.74 12.09 -21.85
CA SER A 71 -24.98 12.17 -20.60
C SER A 71 -23.76 13.06 -20.75
N ASP A 72 -23.03 12.96 -21.87
CA ASP A 72 -21.86 13.80 -22.16
C ASP A 72 -22.21 15.30 -22.17
N ALA A 73 -23.40 15.66 -22.65
CA ALA A 73 -23.88 17.04 -22.67
C ALA A 73 -23.97 17.66 -21.26
N LEU A 74 -24.15 16.85 -20.20
CA LEU A 74 -24.18 17.31 -18.82
C LEU A 74 -22.78 17.63 -18.25
N ASP A 75 -21.70 17.29 -18.96
CA ASP A 75 -20.34 17.72 -18.58
C ASP A 75 -19.99 19.13 -19.10
N ALA A 76 -20.93 19.81 -19.76
CA ALA A 76 -20.76 21.19 -20.22
C ALA A 76 -20.39 22.14 -19.07
N ILE A 77 -19.48 23.07 -19.36
CA ILE A 77 -19.02 24.10 -18.42
C ILE A 77 -19.02 25.47 -19.12
N VAL A 78 -19.10 26.54 -18.34
CA VAL A 78 -18.78 27.89 -18.81
C VAL A 78 -17.36 28.23 -18.35
N ASN A 79 -16.38 28.14 -19.26
CA ASN A 79 -14.99 28.47 -18.93
C ASN A 79 -14.76 29.98 -19.06
N VAL A 80 -14.44 30.65 -17.94
CA VAL A 80 -14.13 32.10 -17.90
C VAL A 80 -12.68 32.38 -17.50
N GLY A 81 -11.95 31.35 -17.05
CA GLY A 81 -10.53 31.44 -16.71
C GLY A 81 -9.61 31.00 -17.86
N ARG A 82 -8.45 30.45 -17.47
CA ARG A 82 -7.42 29.92 -18.36
C ARG A 82 -7.98 28.87 -19.35
N PRO A 83 -7.43 28.75 -20.58
CA PRO A 83 -7.83 27.70 -21.51
C PRO A 83 -7.74 26.30 -20.90
N ARG A 84 -8.72 25.46 -21.24
CA ARG A 84 -8.88 24.11 -20.71
C ARG A 84 -8.91 23.05 -21.82
N ALA A 85 -8.54 21.83 -21.46
CA ALA A 85 -8.68 20.66 -22.29
C ALA A 85 -10.15 20.35 -22.62
N THR A 86 -10.38 19.59 -23.68
CA THR A 86 -11.72 19.15 -24.08
C THR A 86 -12.38 18.33 -22.97
N GLN A 87 -13.63 18.65 -22.61
CA GLN A 87 -14.28 18.06 -21.43
C GLN A 87 -14.34 16.54 -21.46
N TRP A 88 -14.70 15.94 -22.60
CA TRP A 88 -14.74 14.48 -22.74
C TRP A 88 -13.40 13.77 -22.47
N SER A 89 -12.27 14.43 -22.74
CA SER A 89 -10.95 13.83 -22.49
C SER A 89 -10.52 13.88 -21.03
N VAL A 90 -11.26 14.61 -20.18
CA VAL A 90 -10.88 14.87 -18.77
C VAL A 90 -11.96 14.47 -17.77
N ARG A 91 -13.23 14.46 -18.19
CA ARG A 91 -14.41 14.11 -17.40
C ARG A 91 -15.32 13.19 -18.20
N ASN A 92 -15.89 12.18 -17.54
CA ASN A 92 -16.77 11.21 -18.17
C ASN A 92 -17.93 10.87 -17.24
N ARG A 93 -19.17 11.11 -17.71
CA ARG A 93 -20.40 10.57 -17.11
C ARG A 93 -20.71 9.19 -17.68
N ILE A 94 -20.14 8.18 -17.04
CA ILE A 94 -20.28 6.76 -17.36
C ILE A 94 -19.91 5.98 -16.10
N VAL A 95 -20.42 4.75 -15.95
CA VAL A 95 -19.99 3.88 -14.85
C VAL A 95 -18.46 3.71 -14.86
N GLY A 96 -17.82 4.10 -13.75
CA GLY A 96 -16.36 4.16 -13.61
C GLY A 96 -15.74 5.56 -13.76
N GLY A 97 -16.50 6.55 -14.21
CA GLY A 97 -16.10 7.94 -14.38
C GLY A 97 -14.85 8.15 -15.24
N SER A 98 -14.03 9.16 -14.91
CA SER A 98 -12.80 9.49 -15.63
C SER A 98 -11.74 8.38 -15.68
N SER A 99 -11.94 7.27 -14.95
CA SER A 99 -11.09 6.09 -15.13
C SER A 99 -11.25 5.46 -16.53
N HIS A 100 -12.24 5.87 -17.32
CA HIS A 100 -12.41 5.43 -18.71
C HIS A 100 -11.30 5.96 -19.64
N THR A 101 -10.85 7.20 -19.42
CA THR A 101 -9.94 7.93 -20.32
C THR A 101 -8.56 8.22 -19.72
N TRP A 102 -8.37 8.04 -18.41
CA TRP A 102 -7.08 8.26 -17.76
C TRP A 102 -5.95 7.33 -18.25
N GLY A 103 -4.71 7.78 -18.04
CA GLY A 103 -3.47 7.10 -18.43
C GLY A 103 -2.87 6.15 -17.38
N GLY A 104 -3.60 5.83 -16.30
CA GLY A 104 -3.20 4.85 -15.29
C GLY A 104 -1.98 5.21 -14.41
N ARG A 105 -1.40 6.39 -14.58
CA ARG A 105 -0.20 6.82 -13.85
C ARG A 105 -0.55 7.12 -12.39
N CYS A 106 0.16 6.49 -11.46
CA CYS A 106 -0.05 6.59 -10.02
C CYS A 106 1.26 6.90 -9.28
N ALA A 107 1.17 7.79 -8.29
CA ALA A 107 2.18 7.97 -7.26
C ALA A 107 1.56 8.54 -5.97
N PRO A 108 2.13 8.24 -4.79
CA PRO A 108 1.76 8.90 -3.54
C PRO A 108 2.36 10.31 -3.50
N PHE A 109 1.72 11.20 -2.74
CA PHE A 109 2.24 12.53 -2.45
C PHE A 109 3.45 12.47 -1.51
N ASP A 110 4.31 13.48 -1.60
CA ASP A 110 5.51 13.63 -0.78
C ASP A 110 5.13 14.22 0.59
N ALA A 111 6.02 14.09 1.59
CA ALA A 111 5.74 14.60 2.93
C ALA A 111 5.52 16.12 2.95
N ILE A 112 6.29 16.87 2.14
CA ILE A 112 6.20 18.33 2.02
C ILE A 112 4.85 18.82 1.49
N ASP A 113 4.13 18.00 0.72
CA ASP A 113 2.80 18.35 0.21
C ASP A 113 1.78 18.51 1.35
N PHE A 114 2.01 17.87 2.52
CA PHE A 114 1.15 17.92 3.70
C PHE A 114 1.45 19.09 4.64
N GLU A 115 2.61 19.72 4.47
CA GLU A 115 3.10 20.74 5.40
C GLU A 115 2.43 22.10 5.17
N GLN A 116 2.33 22.87 6.26
CA GLN A 116 2.10 24.31 6.15
C GLN A 116 3.42 24.95 5.70
N ARG A 117 3.40 25.58 4.53
CA ARG A 117 4.57 26.24 3.92
C ARG A 117 4.32 27.74 3.86
N ASP A 118 5.18 28.54 4.49
CA ASP A 118 5.01 30.00 4.58
C ASP A 118 5.03 30.70 3.22
N TRP A 119 5.72 30.11 2.23
CA TRP A 119 5.77 30.63 0.85
C TRP A 119 4.67 30.07 -0.07
N VAL A 120 3.85 29.14 0.43
CA VAL A 120 2.65 28.66 -0.26
C VAL A 120 1.45 28.97 0.63
N PRO A 121 0.91 30.21 0.55
CA PRO A 121 -0.23 30.62 1.36
C PRO A 121 -1.37 29.62 1.23
N GLU A 122 -2.11 29.42 2.32
CA GLU A 122 -3.23 28.46 2.36
C GLU A 122 -2.85 27.00 2.07
N SER A 123 -1.58 26.61 2.19
CA SER A 123 -1.16 25.19 2.25
C SER A 123 -1.43 24.57 3.63
N GLY A 124 -1.16 23.27 3.79
CA GLY A 124 -1.29 22.54 5.06
C GLY A 124 -2.47 21.56 5.09
N TRP A 125 -2.17 20.28 5.33
CA TRP A 125 -3.18 19.25 5.55
C TRP A 125 -3.49 19.11 7.05
N PRO A 126 -4.73 18.77 7.44
CA PRO A 126 -5.09 18.57 8.86
C PRO A 126 -4.52 17.26 9.47
N PHE A 127 -3.67 16.57 8.72
CA PHE A 127 -2.96 15.39 9.18
C PHE A 127 -1.66 15.22 8.40
N ARG A 128 -0.75 14.44 8.99
CA ARG A 128 0.54 14.12 8.39
C ARG A 128 0.41 13.04 7.33
N ARG A 129 1.38 13.01 6.41
CA ARG A 129 1.47 12.03 5.32
C ARG A 129 1.34 10.58 5.78
N ASP A 130 2.02 10.21 6.86
CA ASP A 130 2.06 8.86 7.41
C ASP A 130 0.68 8.32 7.84
N ALA A 131 -0.26 9.20 8.17
CA ALA A 131 -1.65 8.83 8.44
C ALA A 131 -2.35 8.18 7.22
N LEU A 132 -1.81 8.37 6.00
CA LEU A 132 -2.33 7.75 4.78
C LEU A 132 -1.63 6.44 4.40
N ASP A 133 -0.53 6.05 5.05
CA ASP A 133 0.26 4.89 4.65
C ASP A 133 -0.53 3.58 4.58
N PRO A 134 -1.37 3.22 5.58
CA PRO A 134 -2.17 1.98 5.50
C PRO A 134 -3.15 1.99 4.33
N TYR A 135 -3.67 3.16 3.97
CA TYR A 135 -4.66 3.34 2.91
C TYR A 135 -4.00 3.39 1.54
N LEU A 136 -2.80 3.96 1.44
CA LEU A 136 -1.95 3.91 0.25
C LEU A 136 -1.56 2.47 -0.07
N GLU A 137 -1.17 1.66 0.92
CA GLU A 137 -0.88 0.24 0.71
C GLU A 137 -2.11 -0.53 0.23
N ARG A 138 -3.28 -0.31 0.85
CA ARG A 138 -4.54 -0.93 0.39
C ARG A 138 -4.95 -0.46 -1.01
N SER A 139 -4.67 0.79 -1.38
CA SER A 139 -5.00 1.35 -2.70
C SER A 139 -4.36 0.55 -3.84
N ALA A 140 -3.20 -0.08 -3.61
CA ALA A 140 -2.49 -0.87 -4.60
C ALA A 140 -3.34 -2.00 -5.19
N LYS A 141 -4.17 -2.64 -4.36
CA LYS A 141 -5.11 -3.69 -4.78
C LYS A 141 -6.15 -3.17 -5.76
N TYR A 142 -6.71 -1.98 -5.50
CA TYR A 142 -7.77 -1.39 -6.32
C TYR A 142 -7.24 -0.89 -7.65
N LEU A 143 -6.00 -0.40 -7.66
CA LEU A 143 -5.32 0.20 -8.81
C LEU A 143 -4.42 -0.81 -9.55
N GLY A 144 -4.34 -2.06 -9.10
CA GLY A 144 -3.45 -3.08 -9.65
C GLY A 144 -1.98 -2.62 -9.69
N LEU A 145 -1.50 -2.02 -8.60
CA LEU A 145 -0.12 -1.51 -8.47
C LEU A 145 0.83 -2.56 -7.92
N ALA A 146 2.14 -2.39 -8.13
CA ALA A 146 3.14 -3.30 -7.57
C ALA A 146 3.37 -3.06 -6.08
N TYR A 147 3.27 -1.79 -5.68
CA TYR A 147 3.43 -1.30 -4.32
C TYR A 147 2.46 -0.15 -4.10
N GLY A 148 1.86 -0.02 -2.91
CA GLY A 148 1.05 1.15 -2.62
C GLY A 148 1.90 2.33 -2.19
N ASN A 149 3.01 2.06 -1.53
CA ASN A 149 3.91 3.11 -1.05
C ASN A 149 5.36 2.64 -1.00
N HIS A 150 6.26 3.54 -0.57
CA HIS A 150 7.65 3.26 -0.20
C HIS A 150 8.52 2.64 -1.31
N TYR A 151 8.20 2.94 -2.56
CA TYR A 151 8.94 2.49 -3.73
C TYR A 151 9.74 3.61 -4.42
N SER A 152 9.47 4.88 -4.10
CA SER A 152 10.28 6.01 -4.57
C SER A 152 11.59 6.13 -3.76
N ASP A 153 12.47 7.03 -4.20
CA ASP A 153 13.83 7.25 -3.69
C ASP A 153 14.82 6.14 -4.09
N GLY A 154 16.02 6.12 -3.47
CA GLY A 154 17.03 5.09 -3.66
C GLY A 154 16.54 3.65 -3.40
N ARG A 155 15.39 3.48 -2.72
CA ARG A 155 14.70 2.20 -2.51
C ARG A 155 14.22 1.56 -3.80
N PHE A 156 13.85 2.36 -4.81
CA PHE A 156 13.40 1.84 -6.11
C PHE A 156 14.41 0.84 -6.70
N TRP A 157 15.70 1.19 -6.62
CA TRP A 157 16.78 0.36 -7.16
C TRP A 157 16.91 -0.98 -6.44
N HIS A 158 16.62 -1.03 -5.14
CA HIS A 158 16.53 -2.28 -4.39
C HIS A 158 15.35 -3.15 -4.87
N LEU A 159 14.19 -2.54 -5.12
CA LEU A 159 13.00 -3.24 -5.61
C LEU A 159 13.16 -3.73 -7.05
N PHE A 160 13.87 -2.97 -7.90
CA PHE A 160 14.19 -3.35 -9.27
C PHE A 160 15.24 -4.47 -9.35
N GLY A 161 16.06 -4.63 -8.30
CA GLY A 161 17.09 -5.69 -8.23
C GLY A 161 18.38 -5.34 -8.99
N SER A 162 18.62 -4.07 -9.26
CA SER A 162 19.88 -3.57 -9.84
C SER A 162 20.21 -2.18 -9.30
N GLN A 163 21.49 -1.93 -9.03
CA GLN A 163 21.97 -0.58 -8.75
C GLN A 163 21.99 0.24 -10.06
N PRO A 164 21.77 1.56 -9.99
CA PRO A 164 21.94 2.44 -11.13
C PRO A 164 23.41 2.41 -11.58
N SER A 165 23.67 2.32 -12.89
CA SER A 165 25.04 2.34 -13.43
C SER A 165 25.62 3.76 -13.56
N TRP A 166 24.99 4.74 -12.91
CA TRP A 166 25.25 6.17 -13.07
C TRP A 166 25.15 6.90 -11.73
N ARG A 167 25.87 8.03 -11.61
CA ARG A 167 25.86 8.89 -10.41
C ARG A 167 24.52 9.61 -10.27
N GLU A 168 23.95 9.66 -9.07
CA GLU A 168 22.71 10.40 -8.77
C GLU A 168 22.95 11.92 -8.70
N PRO A 169 21.92 12.74 -8.99
CA PRO A 169 22.01 14.19 -8.79
C PRO A 169 22.22 14.53 -7.31
N ASP A 170 22.62 15.77 -7.05
CA ASP A 170 22.75 16.30 -5.70
C ASP A 170 21.39 16.19 -4.96
N PRO A 171 21.30 15.41 -3.87
CA PRO A 171 20.05 15.18 -3.16
C PRO A 171 19.50 16.45 -2.50
N GLU A 172 20.35 17.47 -2.27
CA GLU A 172 19.86 18.77 -1.81
C GLU A 172 19.15 19.57 -2.90
N LYS A 173 19.16 19.12 -4.17
CA LYS A 173 18.53 19.81 -5.31
C LYS A 173 17.44 18.97 -5.98
N LEU A 174 17.77 17.73 -6.34
CA LEU A 174 16.89 16.86 -7.13
C LEU A 174 16.93 15.44 -6.57
N LEU A 175 15.76 14.82 -6.47
CA LEU A 175 15.60 13.45 -6.03
C LEU A 175 15.07 12.57 -7.17
N PRO A 176 15.51 11.30 -7.28
CA PRO A 176 14.89 10.34 -8.19
C PRO A 176 13.41 10.11 -7.86
N PHE A 177 12.54 10.27 -8.85
CA PHE A 177 11.10 10.05 -8.69
C PHE A 177 10.60 8.99 -9.67
N PHE A 178 9.65 8.17 -9.23
CA PHE A 178 9.11 7.09 -10.05
C PHE A 178 7.59 7.11 -10.03
N TRP A 179 6.99 7.10 -11.21
CA TRP A 179 5.57 6.81 -11.37
C TRP A 179 5.41 5.34 -11.72
N GLN A 180 4.37 4.72 -11.20
CA GLN A 180 3.93 3.40 -11.66
C GLN A 180 2.62 3.50 -12.43
N PHE A 181 2.34 2.47 -13.22
CA PHE A 181 1.13 2.40 -14.02
C PHE A 181 0.22 1.30 -13.49
N SER A 182 -1.05 1.65 -13.31
CA SER A 182 -2.12 0.72 -12.97
C SER A 182 -2.25 -0.36 -14.03
N ARG A 183 -2.74 -1.52 -13.63
CA ARG A 183 -2.99 -2.64 -14.53
C ARG A 183 -4.22 -3.40 -14.08
N ASP A 184 -5.07 -3.77 -15.01
CA ASP A 184 -6.15 -4.71 -14.72
C ASP A 184 -5.62 -6.16 -14.82
N ASP A 185 -5.65 -6.89 -13.70
CA ASP A 185 -5.18 -8.28 -13.62
C ASP A 185 -6.20 -9.28 -14.19
N ALA A 186 -7.45 -8.87 -14.41
CA ALA A 186 -8.50 -9.74 -14.94
C ALA A 186 -8.36 -9.99 -16.46
N GLU A 187 -7.47 -9.25 -17.13
CA GLU A 187 -7.33 -9.30 -18.59
C GLU A 187 -6.15 -10.13 -19.09
N SER A 188 -6.39 -10.80 -20.22
CA SER A 188 -5.37 -11.53 -20.98
C SER A 188 -4.54 -10.60 -21.87
N TYR A 189 -5.00 -9.37 -22.12
CA TYR A 189 -4.30 -8.41 -22.97
C TYR A 189 -3.25 -7.64 -22.15
N PRO A 190 -1.96 -7.68 -22.52
CA PRO A 190 -0.98 -6.83 -21.89
C PRO A 190 -1.33 -5.37 -22.22
N PHE A 191 -1.15 -4.45 -21.26
CA PHE A 191 -1.22 -2.97 -21.43
C PHE A 191 -2.56 -2.25 -21.15
N GLU A 192 -3.60 -2.88 -20.61
CA GLU A 192 -4.78 -2.12 -20.14
C GLU A 192 -4.64 -1.61 -18.70
N TYR A 193 -4.86 -0.30 -18.52
CA TYR A 193 -4.94 0.35 -17.21
C TYR A 193 -6.24 -0.02 -16.49
N THR A 194 -6.24 0.01 -15.17
CA THR A 194 -7.45 -0.29 -14.38
C THR A 194 -8.62 0.63 -14.75
N ARG A 195 -9.78 0.05 -15.01
CA ARG A 195 -11.05 0.76 -15.27
C ARG A 195 -12.02 0.45 -14.15
N PHE A 196 -12.39 1.44 -13.34
CA PHE A 196 -13.19 1.21 -12.12
C PHE A 196 -14.62 0.78 -12.38
N GLY A 197 -15.17 1.09 -13.56
CA GLY A 197 -16.52 0.66 -13.95
C GLY A 197 -16.59 -0.77 -14.49
N ARG A 198 -15.45 -1.39 -14.85
CA ARG A 198 -15.44 -2.71 -15.48
C ARG A 198 -15.84 -3.77 -14.46
N LYS A 199 -16.93 -4.49 -14.77
CA LYS A 199 -17.49 -5.55 -13.90
C LYS A 199 -17.71 -5.06 -12.46
N LEU A 200 -18.06 -3.78 -12.31
CA LEU A 200 -18.28 -3.19 -10.99
C LEU A 200 -19.40 -3.95 -10.26
N ASP A 201 -20.44 -4.34 -10.97
CA ASP A 201 -21.52 -5.20 -10.50
C ASP A 201 -21.03 -6.56 -9.98
N GLU A 202 -20.02 -7.18 -10.59
CA GLU A 202 -19.46 -8.45 -10.07
C GLU A 202 -18.63 -8.24 -8.79
N GLN A 203 -18.20 -7.01 -8.51
CA GLN A 203 -17.32 -6.64 -7.40
C GLN A 203 -18.06 -6.08 -6.18
N LEU A 204 -19.35 -5.78 -6.31
CA LEU A 204 -20.18 -5.23 -5.25
C LEU A 204 -20.91 -6.33 -4.46
N GLY A 205 -21.10 -6.11 -3.17
CA GLY A 205 -21.87 -7.00 -2.30
C GLY A 205 -23.38 -6.77 -2.46
N SER A 206 -24.20 -7.74 -2.05
CA SER A 206 -25.67 -7.64 -2.16
C SER A 206 -26.31 -6.53 -1.33
N ASN A 207 -25.57 -5.89 -0.43
CA ASN A 207 -26.01 -4.72 0.33
C ASN A 207 -25.85 -3.40 -0.45
N VAL A 208 -25.28 -3.44 -1.65
CA VAL A 208 -25.08 -2.27 -2.51
C VAL A 208 -25.99 -2.38 -3.74
N THR A 209 -26.74 -1.30 -4.00
CA THR A 209 -27.54 -1.15 -5.23
C THR A 209 -26.88 -0.09 -6.12
N LEU A 210 -26.47 -0.50 -7.32
CA LEU A 210 -25.94 0.41 -8.35
C LEU A 210 -27.10 0.93 -9.22
N ILE A 211 -27.22 2.25 -9.34
CA ILE A 211 -28.23 2.91 -10.18
C ILE A 211 -27.53 3.81 -11.18
N SER A 212 -27.58 3.47 -12.47
CA SER A 212 -27.05 4.29 -13.57
C SER A 212 -28.16 5.10 -14.25
N GLY A 213 -27.81 6.20 -14.92
CA GLY A 213 -28.77 7.16 -15.48
C GLY A 213 -29.43 8.03 -14.41
N ALA A 214 -28.91 8.05 -13.18
CA ALA A 214 -29.45 8.76 -12.03
C ALA A 214 -28.67 10.06 -11.80
N THR A 215 -29.11 11.16 -12.41
CA THR A 215 -28.46 12.47 -12.27
C THR A 215 -28.95 13.17 -11.00
N VAL A 216 -28.08 13.30 -10.00
CA VAL A 216 -28.39 14.10 -8.81
C VAL A 216 -28.42 15.58 -9.16
N LEU A 217 -29.51 16.26 -8.77
CA LEU A 217 -29.75 17.67 -9.04
C LEU A 217 -29.41 18.54 -7.83
N ALA A 218 -29.82 18.09 -6.64
CA ALA A 218 -29.64 18.79 -5.36
C ALA A 218 -29.63 17.79 -4.19
N ILE A 219 -29.10 18.23 -3.05
CA ILE A 219 -29.06 17.51 -1.78
C ILE A 219 -30.10 18.13 -0.85
N ASP A 220 -30.95 17.30 -0.26
CA ASP A 220 -31.96 17.73 0.69
C ASP A 220 -31.40 17.65 2.12
N ALA A 221 -31.55 18.73 2.88
CA ALA A 221 -31.26 18.81 4.30
C ALA A 221 -32.53 19.13 5.09
N ASN A 222 -32.48 18.99 6.42
CA ASN A 222 -33.53 19.49 7.31
C ASN A 222 -33.67 21.01 7.22
N GLU A 223 -34.72 21.55 7.83
CA GLU A 223 -35.03 23.00 7.80
C GLU A 223 -33.87 23.87 8.31
N ALA A 224 -33.13 23.41 9.33
CA ALA A 224 -31.94 24.10 9.84
C ALA A 224 -30.71 24.01 8.91
N GLY A 225 -30.75 23.15 7.88
CA GLY A 225 -29.65 22.89 6.97
C GLY A 225 -28.43 22.23 7.62
N ASP A 226 -28.58 21.62 8.80
CA ASP A 226 -27.49 21.06 9.59
C ASP A 226 -27.45 19.52 9.58
N ARG A 227 -28.36 18.87 8.84
CA ARG A 227 -28.39 17.42 8.66
C ARG A 227 -28.98 17.01 7.32
N VAL A 228 -28.31 16.10 6.63
CA VAL A 228 -28.81 15.55 5.35
C VAL A 228 -30.03 14.66 5.55
N GLN A 229 -30.94 14.67 4.58
CA GLN A 229 -32.15 13.84 4.55
C GLN A 229 -32.25 12.99 3.27
N GLY A 230 -31.60 13.42 2.20
CA GLY A 230 -31.69 12.71 0.93
C GLY A 230 -31.15 13.52 -0.25
N VAL A 231 -31.54 13.10 -1.45
CA VAL A 231 -31.13 13.69 -2.72
C VAL A 231 -32.29 13.78 -3.69
N GLN A 232 -32.29 14.83 -4.52
CA GLN A 232 -33.20 14.98 -5.66
C GLN A 232 -32.49 14.47 -6.91
N VAL A 233 -33.16 13.61 -7.68
CA VAL A 233 -32.58 12.90 -8.82
C VAL A 233 -33.46 13.08 -10.05
N ALA A 234 -32.85 13.20 -11.23
CA ALA A 234 -33.52 13.03 -12.52
C ALA A 234 -33.06 11.78 -13.24
N ALA A 235 -34.00 11.08 -13.88
CA ALA A 235 -33.74 10.08 -14.91
C ALA A 235 -33.40 10.76 -16.26
N PRO A 236 -32.90 10.03 -17.27
CA PRO A 236 -32.48 10.62 -18.55
C PRO A 236 -33.63 11.27 -19.35
N ASP A 237 -34.88 10.85 -19.13
CA ASP A 237 -36.08 11.46 -19.73
C ASP A 237 -36.51 12.77 -19.05
N GLY A 238 -35.78 13.22 -18.02
CA GLY A 238 -36.07 14.42 -17.23
C GLY A 238 -37.01 14.19 -16.04
N THR A 239 -37.52 12.98 -15.85
CA THR A 239 -38.38 12.64 -14.71
C THR A 239 -37.64 12.83 -13.39
N ARG A 240 -38.26 13.54 -12.44
CA ARG A 240 -37.67 13.86 -11.13
C ARG A 240 -38.27 13.03 -10.00
N PHE A 241 -37.43 12.59 -9.07
CA PHE A 241 -37.83 11.88 -7.85
C PHE A 241 -36.85 12.14 -6.71
N LYS A 242 -37.20 11.71 -5.49
CA LYS A 242 -36.37 11.88 -4.29
C LYS A 242 -35.94 10.54 -3.72
N LEU A 243 -34.72 10.48 -3.19
CA LEU A 243 -34.20 9.32 -2.47
C LEU A 243 -33.82 9.75 -1.05
N SER A 244 -34.34 9.05 -0.04
CA SER A 244 -34.00 9.32 1.36
C SER A 244 -32.71 8.59 1.77
N ALA A 245 -31.82 9.31 2.45
CA ALA A 245 -30.53 8.79 2.90
C ALA A 245 -30.12 9.41 4.24
N ARG A 246 -29.60 8.59 5.17
CA ARG A 246 -29.05 9.09 6.44
C ARG A 246 -27.68 9.73 6.28
N THR A 247 -26.91 9.23 5.32
CA THR A 247 -25.58 9.71 4.95
C THR A 247 -25.53 9.88 3.44
N VAL A 248 -24.97 10.99 2.97
CA VAL A 248 -24.71 11.25 1.55
C VAL A 248 -23.21 11.51 1.38
N VAL A 249 -22.60 10.87 0.39
CA VAL A 249 -21.17 11.01 0.08
C VAL A 249 -21.00 11.48 -1.36
N LEU A 250 -20.43 12.66 -1.54
CA LEU A 250 -20.13 13.24 -2.85
C LEU A 250 -18.79 12.71 -3.38
N CYS A 251 -18.86 12.00 -4.51
CA CYS A 251 -17.73 11.40 -5.23
C CYS A 251 -17.70 11.84 -6.72
N ALA A 252 -18.26 13.01 -7.03
CA ALA A 252 -18.46 13.50 -8.40
C ALA A 252 -17.26 14.31 -8.95
N GLY A 253 -16.18 14.45 -8.17
CA GLY A 253 -14.91 15.05 -8.60
C GLY A 253 -14.82 16.57 -8.39
N GLY A 254 -13.72 17.16 -8.85
CA GLY A 254 -13.32 18.54 -8.56
C GLY A 254 -14.27 19.65 -9.04
N ILE A 255 -15.16 19.37 -10.00
CA ILE A 255 -16.08 20.38 -10.56
C ILE A 255 -17.52 20.14 -10.13
N GLU A 256 -17.99 18.89 -10.13
CA GLU A 256 -19.40 18.59 -9.80
C GLU A 256 -19.68 18.59 -8.30
N ASN A 257 -18.72 18.20 -7.44
CA ASN A 257 -18.89 18.27 -5.99
C ASN A 257 -19.25 19.70 -5.53
N PRO A 258 -18.48 20.76 -5.84
CA PRO A 258 -18.85 22.12 -5.44
C PRO A 258 -20.11 22.61 -6.15
N ARG A 259 -20.33 22.26 -7.43
CA ARG A 259 -21.55 22.65 -8.15
C ARG A 259 -22.81 22.10 -7.46
N LEU A 260 -22.80 20.83 -7.05
CA LEU A 260 -23.92 20.20 -6.33
C LEU A 260 -24.19 20.87 -4.99
N LEU A 261 -23.14 21.18 -4.22
CA LEU A 261 -23.29 21.89 -2.95
C LEU A 261 -23.86 23.30 -3.14
N LEU A 262 -23.36 24.06 -4.12
CA LEU A 262 -23.86 25.40 -4.46
C LEU A 262 -25.30 25.36 -5.01
N ALA A 263 -25.64 24.34 -5.80
CA ALA A 263 -26.99 24.17 -6.36
C ALA A 263 -28.01 23.70 -5.32
N SER A 264 -27.55 23.20 -4.17
CA SER A 264 -28.39 22.80 -3.04
C SER A 264 -28.69 24.02 -2.14
N ASP A 265 -29.32 25.05 -2.71
CA ASP A 265 -29.53 26.37 -2.08
C ASP A 265 -30.96 26.62 -1.58
N HIS A 266 -31.82 25.61 -1.63
CA HIS A 266 -33.24 25.74 -1.30
C HIS A 266 -33.54 25.78 0.21
N GLN A 267 -32.74 25.13 1.07
CA GLN A 267 -32.80 25.32 2.54
C GLN A 267 -31.87 26.44 3.01
N ILE A 268 -30.67 26.52 2.44
CA ILE A 268 -29.63 27.47 2.86
C ILE A 268 -29.21 28.30 1.64
N ARG A 269 -29.50 29.60 1.70
CA ARG A 269 -29.10 30.55 0.66
C ARG A 269 -27.57 30.49 0.45
N GLY A 270 -27.14 30.32 -0.79
CA GLY A 270 -25.72 30.23 -1.15
C GLY A 270 -25.15 28.80 -1.17
N GLY A 271 -25.96 27.79 -0.86
CA GLY A 271 -25.61 26.38 -0.98
C GLY A 271 -25.27 25.71 0.35
N LEU A 272 -25.49 24.39 0.40
CA LEU A 272 -25.28 23.57 1.59
C LEU A 272 -23.78 23.50 1.93
N GLY A 273 -23.43 23.72 3.20
CA GLY A 273 -22.04 23.73 3.67
C GLY A 273 -21.24 24.98 3.28
N ASN A 274 -21.85 25.99 2.67
CA ASN A 274 -21.15 27.17 2.14
C ASN A 274 -21.23 28.42 3.03
N LYS A 275 -21.32 28.25 4.36
CA LYS A 275 -21.49 29.38 5.31
C LYS A 275 -20.33 30.41 5.26
N HIS A 276 -19.13 29.97 4.88
CA HIS A 276 -17.94 30.80 4.80
C HIS A 276 -17.52 31.15 3.35
N ASP A 277 -18.40 30.93 2.35
CA ASP A 277 -18.11 31.13 0.91
C ASP A 277 -16.85 30.38 0.43
N LEU A 278 -16.61 29.16 0.91
CA LEU A 278 -15.45 28.35 0.54
C LEU A 278 -15.75 27.30 -0.54
N VAL A 279 -17.02 26.94 -0.73
CA VAL A 279 -17.41 25.95 -1.73
C VAL A 279 -17.07 26.49 -3.12
N GLY A 280 -16.30 25.69 -3.86
CA GLY A 280 -15.84 26.00 -5.20
C GLY A 280 -14.52 26.76 -5.25
N ARG A 281 -14.04 27.38 -4.16
CA ARG A 281 -12.76 28.11 -4.13
C ARG A 281 -11.54 27.19 -4.13
N TYR A 282 -10.36 27.74 -4.39
CA TYR A 282 -9.10 26.99 -4.42
C TYR A 282 -9.08 25.89 -5.48
N LEU A 283 -9.74 26.12 -6.62
CA LEU A 283 -9.66 25.22 -7.75
C LEU A 283 -8.21 25.14 -8.23
N MET A 284 -7.62 23.96 -8.06
CA MET A 284 -6.27 23.65 -8.52
C MET A 284 -6.32 22.56 -9.59
N ASP A 285 -5.35 22.57 -10.49
CA ASP A 285 -4.99 21.45 -11.36
C ASP A 285 -3.45 21.37 -11.40
N HIS A 286 -2.85 20.79 -12.43
CA HIS A 286 -1.42 20.94 -12.67
C HIS A 286 -1.17 21.64 -14.01
N LEU A 287 -0.14 22.48 -14.03
CA LEU A 287 0.43 22.97 -15.27
C LEU A 287 1.53 22.00 -15.71
N ARG A 288 1.44 21.58 -16.97
CA ARG A 288 2.38 20.63 -17.57
C ARG A 288 2.80 21.10 -18.94
N GLY A 289 4.09 21.02 -19.22
CA GLY A 289 4.62 21.16 -20.57
C GLY A 289 6.13 21.01 -20.64
N PRO A 290 6.70 21.11 -21.86
CA PRO A 290 8.12 21.03 -22.07
C PRO A 290 8.83 22.28 -21.51
N VAL A 291 9.90 22.04 -20.75
CA VAL A 291 10.78 23.10 -20.21
C VAL A 291 12.16 23.10 -20.88
N ALA A 292 12.51 22.01 -21.57
CA ALA A 292 13.75 21.87 -22.33
C ALA A 292 13.62 20.80 -23.42
N HIS A 293 14.48 20.83 -24.44
CA HIS A 293 14.52 19.87 -25.54
C HIS A 293 15.90 19.23 -25.67
N PHE A 294 15.94 17.98 -26.12
CA PHE A 294 17.16 17.22 -26.30
C PHE A 294 17.40 16.92 -27.78
N ASP A 295 18.67 16.93 -28.21
CA ASP A 295 19.06 16.28 -29.45
C ASP A 295 18.83 14.76 -29.32
N VAL A 296 17.90 14.23 -30.11
CA VAL A 296 17.46 12.82 -30.07
C VAL A 296 18.61 11.85 -30.32
N ARG A 297 19.60 12.19 -31.16
CA ARG A 297 20.70 11.28 -31.52
C ARG A 297 21.71 11.19 -30.38
N ARG A 298 22.03 12.31 -29.76
CA ARG A 298 23.01 12.43 -28.66
C ARG A 298 22.46 11.97 -27.32
N SER A 299 21.14 12.00 -27.16
CA SER A 299 20.49 11.79 -25.86
C SER A 299 19.82 10.42 -25.68
N ARG A 300 20.01 9.48 -26.62
CA ARG A 300 19.41 8.12 -26.52
C ARG A 300 19.82 7.38 -25.25
N ALA A 301 21.01 7.64 -24.71
CA ALA A 301 21.47 7.02 -23.46
C ALA A 301 20.61 7.42 -22.26
N LEU A 302 19.98 8.60 -22.26
CA LEU A 302 19.11 9.07 -21.17
C LEU A 302 17.87 8.20 -21.02
N GLN A 303 17.38 7.58 -22.10
CA GLN A 303 16.26 6.65 -22.04
C GLN A 303 16.56 5.40 -21.21
N ARG A 304 17.84 5.07 -20.97
CA ARG A 304 18.20 3.97 -20.05
C ARG A 304 18.05 4.38 -18.58
N ARG A 305 18.17 5.68 -18.29
CA ARG A 305 18.16 6.25 -16.94
C ARG A 305 16.80 6.80 -16.50
N PHE A 306 16.08 7.46 -17.39
CA PHE A 306 14.75 8.03 -17.11
C PHE A 306 13.67 7.27 -17.90
N GLY A 307 13.97 6.00 -18.18
CA GLY A 307 13.17 5.15 -19.03
C GLY A 307 12.05 4.44 -18.30
N ARG A 308 11.68 3.31 -18.90
CA ARG A 308 10.63 2.42 -18.44
C ARG A 308 11.25 1.21 -17.77
N TYR A 309 10.83 0.94 -16.55
CA TYR A 309 11.27 -0.20 -15.74
C TYR A 309 10.09 -1.15 -15.51
N THR A 310 10.35 -2.45 -15.43
CA THR A 310 9.32 -3.43 -15.06
C THR A 310 9.68 -4.06 -13.73
N VAL A 311 8.81 -3.91 -12.73
CA VAL A 311 8.94 -4.49 -11.38
C VAL A 311 7.63 -5.19 -11.05
N LYS A 312 7.68 -6.48 -10.64
CA LYS A 312 6.49 -7.31 -10.37
C LYS A 312 5.43 -7.23 -11.49
N ASP A 313 5.86 -7.33 -12.75
CA ASP A 313 5.00 -7.22 -13.94
C ASP A 313 4.21 -5.90 -14.05
N ARG A 314 4.67 -4.84 -13.37
CA ARG A 314 4.14 -3.48 -13.46
C ARG A 314 5.18 -2.54 -14.05
N LEU A 315 4.68 -1.62 -14.88
CA LEU A 315 5.50 -0.60 -15.52
C LEU A 315 5.74 0.55 -14.54
N PHE A 316 6.99 0.97 -14.43
CA PHE A 316 7.44 2.19 -13.77
C PHE A 316 8.10 3.10 -14.79
N ARG A 317 7.98 4.41 -14.58
CA ARG A 317 8.69 5.44 -15.35
C ARG A 317 9.51 6.29 -14.40
N GLY A 318 10.80 6.41 -14.69
CA GLY A 318 11.71 7.27 -13.93
C GLY A 318 11.63 8.73 -14.34
N GLY A 319 11.91 9.60 -13.38
CA GLY A 319 12.08 11.05 -13.53
C GLY A 319 12.81 11.62 -12.33
N LEU A 320 12.68 12.92 -12.11
CA LEU A 320 13.25 13.64 -10.97
C LEU A 320 12.19 14.54 -10.35
N CYS A 321 12.26 14.80 -9.05
CA CYS A 321 11.49 15.85 -8.39
C CYS A 321 12.43 16.82 -7.65
N LEU A 322 11.94 18.01 -7.32
CA LEU A 322 12.64 18.94 -6.44
C LEU A 322 12.76 18.35 -5.04
N SER A 323 13.94 18.47 -4.43
CA SER A 323 14.14 18.09 -3.02
C SER A 323 13.38 19.06 -2.08
N PRO A 324 12.94 18.61 -0.89
CA PRO A 324 12.41 19.52 0.12
C PRO A 324 13.39 20.66 0.45
N GLU A 325 14.69 20.36 0.53
CA GLU A 325 15.73 21.31 0.90
C GLU A 325 15.80 22.51 -0.06
N ILE A 326 15.74 22.28 -1.38
CA ILE A 326 15.77 23.39 -2.35
C ILE A 326 14.45 24.14 -2.40
N GLN A 327 13.32 23.45 -2.16
CA GLN A 327 12.00 24.06 -2.09
C GLN A 327 11.94 25.07 -0.93
N HIS A 328 12.41 24.69 0.27
CA HIS A 328 12.54 25.61 1.40
C HIS A 328 13.54 26.75 1.14
N ARG A 329 14.72 26.44 0.59
CA ARG A 329 15.78 27.44 0.40
C ARG A 329 15.44 28.51 -0.62
N ARG A 330 14.71 28.14 -1.68
CA ARG A 330 14.36 29.04 -2.79
C ARG A 330 12.89 29.41 -2.85
N HIS A 331 12.08 28.97 -1.88
CA HIS A 331 10.62 29.18 -1.87
C HIS A 331 9.99 28.72 -3.19
N LEU A 332 10.23 27.47 -3.58
CA LEU A 332 9.69 26.86 -4.81
C LEU A 332 8.48 25.99 -4.47
N LEU A 333 7.53 25.89 -5.40
CA LEU A 333 6.46 24.89 -5.33
C LEU A 333 7.05 23.49 -5.62
N ASN A 334 6.28 22.43 -5.41
CA ASN A 334 6.73 21.09 -5.79
C ASN A 334 6.68 20.94 -7.34
N CYS A 335 7.69 20.36 -7.99
CA CYS A 335 7.65 19.97 -9.42
C CYS A 335 8.39 18.65 -9.60
N ALA A 336 7.91 17.87 -10.56
CA ALA A 336 8.66 16.76 -11.11
C ALA A 336 8.81 16.84 -12.63
N VAL A 337 9.92 16.28 -13.09
CA VAL A 337 10.32 16.21 -14.49
C VAL A 337 10.55 14.79 -14.96
N TRP A 338 10.29 14.54 -16.24
CA TRP A 338 10.61 13.27 -16.90
C TRP A 338 10.88 13.47 -18.39
N LEU A 339 11.35 12.43 -19.07
CA LEU A 339 11.55 12.47 -20.52
C LEU A 339 10.21 12.32 -21.26
N GLY A 340 9.83 13.37 -22.00
CA GLY A 340 8.76 13.34 -22.99
C GLY A 340 9.27 12.77 -24.31
N GLU A 341 8.53 11.81 -24.88
CA GLU A 341 8.91 11.12 -26.10
C GLU A 341 7.82 11.32 -27.16
N THR A 342 8.15 11.99 -28.27
CA THR A 342 7.29 12.05 -29.45
C THR A 342 7.78 11.03 -30.46
N LEU A 343 6.93 10.07 -30.82
CA LEU A 343 7.27 8.99 -31.75
C LEU A 343 7.41 9.53 -33.18
N ALA A 344 8.39 9.01 -33.93
CA ALA A 344 8.53 9.33 -35.34
C ALA A 344 7.41 8.66 -36.17
N PRO A 345 6.89 9.33 -37.23
CA PRO A 345 5.86 8.75 -38.10
C PRO A 345 6.25 7.41 -38.75
N ASP A 346 7.56 7.14 -38.86
CA ASP A 346 8.16 5.91 -39.40
C ASP A 346 8.81 5.04 -38.29
N ASP A 347 8.23 5.03 -37.10
CA ASP A 347 8.62 4.12 -36.01
C ASP A 347 8.30 2.64 -36.39
N PRO A 348 9.30 1.73 -36.28
CA PRO A 348 9.11 0.35 -36.71
C PRO A 348 8.18 -0.47 -35.80
N ALA A 349 7.94 -0.07 -34.55
CA ALA A 349 7.08 -0.84 -33.64
C ALA A 349 5.61 -0.83 -34.10
N ASP A 350 5.13 0.30 -34.64
CA ASP A 350 3.79 0.39 -35.20
C ASP A 350 3.65 -0.41 -36.50
N ALA A 351 4.73 -0.49 -37.30
CA ALA A 351 4.80 -1.35 -38.48
C ALA A 351 4.73 -2.84 -38.08
N ILE A 352 5.51 -3.26 -37.07
CA ILE A 352 5.44 -4.62 -36.49
C ILE A 352 4.03 -4.92 -35.99
N ARG A 353 3.42 -4.02 -35.21
CA ARG A 353 2.07 -4.19 -34.68
C ARG A 353 1.06 -4.41 -35.80
N ARG A 354 1.10 -3.59 -36.86
CA ARG A 354 0.23 -3.72 -38.03
C ARG A 354 0.40 -5.05 -38.77
N MET A 355 1.64 -5.52 -38.92
CA MET A 355 1.91 -6.82 -39.52
C MET A 355 1.37 -7.98 -38.66
N LEU A 356 1.54 -7.92 -37.33
CA LEU A 356 1.05 -8.94 -36.40
C LEU A 356 -0.49 -9.04 -36.36
N VAL A 357 -1.19 -7.92 -36.52
CA VAL A 357 -2.67 -7.90 -36.61
C VAL A 357 -3.19 -8.10 -38.04
N GLY A 358 -2.33 -8.49 -38.98
CA GLY A 358 -2.72 -8.83 -40.36
C GLY A 358 -3.13 -7.64 -41.23
N LYS A 359 -2.71 -6.41 -40.90
CA LYS A 359 -3.03 -5.18 -41.65
C LYS A 359 -1.76 -4.41 -42.10
N PRO A 360 -0.83 -5.03 -42.85
CA PRO A 360 0.39 -4.36 -43.30
C PRO A 360 0.11 -3.32 -44.39
N ARG A 361 0.89 -2.23 -44.42
CA ARG A 361 0.94 -1.29 -45.55
C ARG A 361 2.24 -1.50 -46.35
N PRO A 362 2.29 -1.21 -47.66
CA PRO A 362 3.51 -1.33 -48.46
C PRO A 362 4.73 -0.61 -47.85
N LYS A 363 4.49 0.58 -47.27
CA LYS A 363 5.53 1.37 -46.58
C LYS A 363 6.05 0.75 -45.28
N ASP A 364 5.31 -0.18 -44.66
CA ASP A 364 5.71 -0.80 -43.39
C ASP A 364 6.92 -1.73 -43.59
N PHE A 365 7.01 -2.44 -44.72
CA PHE A 365 8.20 -3.24 -45.07
C PHE A 365 9.45 -2.38 -45.26
N LEU A 366 9.31 -1.25 -45.96
CA LEU A 366 10.39 -0.29 -46.15
C LEU A 366 10.82 0.32 -44.80
N THR A 367 9.85 0.60 -43.92
CA THR A 367 10.07 1.12 -42.56
C THR A 367 10.84 0.11 -41.70
N LEU A 368 10.59 -1.20 -41.81
CA LEU A 368 11.35 -2.20 -41.08
C LEU A 368 12.77 -2.35 -41.60
N ALA A 369 12.94 -2.38 -42.93
CA ALA A 369 14.25 -2.47 -43.56
C ALA A 369 15.14 -1.27 -43.20
N SER A 370 14.60 -0.05 -43.26
CA SER A 370 15.34 1.17 -42.93
C SER A 370 15.66 1.32 -41.45
N ASN A 371 14.95 0.60 -40.56
CA ASN A 371 15.17 0.62 -39.12
C ASN A 371 15.80 -0.67 -38.56
N LEU A 372 16.31 -1.57 -39.40
CA LEU A 372 16.93 -2.83 -38.97
C LEU A 372 18.05 -2.65 -37.91
N PRO A 373 18.94 -1.63 -37.99
CA PRO A 373 19.92 -1.37 -36.95
C PRO A 373 19.31 -1.02 -35.58
N LEU A 374 18.16 -0.33 -35.56
CA LEU A 374 17.42 -0.01 -34.34
C LEU A 374 16.83 -1.27 -33.72
N LEU A 375 16.23 -2.14 -34.55
CA LEU A 375 15.64 -3.41 -34.12
C LEU A 375 16.68 -4.36 -33.52
N LEU A 376 17.82 -4.54 -34.19
CA LEU A 376 18.91 -5.41 -33.72
C LEU A 376 19.51 -4.92 -32.39
N ARG A 377 19.72 -3.61 -32.24
CA ARG A 377 20.16 -3.02 -30.96
C ARG A 377 19.08 -3.11 -29.88
N GLY A 378 17.80 -3.03 -30.27
CA GLY A 378 16.66 -3.18 -29.40
C GLY A 378 16.55 -4.54 -28.73
N CYS A 379 16.71 -5.59 -29.53
CA CYS A 379 16.78 -6.95 -29.00
C CYS A 379 17.88 -7.07 -27.96
N ARG A 380 19.09 -6.54 -28.24
CA ARG A 380 20.18 -6.52 -27.27
C ARG A 380 19.78 -5.78 -25.98
N ASP A 381 19.23 -4.57 -26.10
CA ASP A 381 18.91 -3.76 -24.92
C ASP A 381 17.73 -4.34 -24.11
N HIS A 382 16.78 -5.03 -24.76
CA HIS A 382 15.70 -5.78 -24.11
C HIS A 382 16.21 -7.02 -23.36
N PHE A 383 17.02 -7.86 -24.00
CA PHE A 383 17.52 -9.10 -23.39
C PHE A 383 18.62 -8.87 -22.35
N ILE A 384 19.42 -7.80 -22.47
CA ILE A 384 20.53 -7.50 -21.54
C ILE A 384 20.08 -6.57 -20.40
N TYR A 385 19.37 -5.48 -20.70
CA TYR A 385 19.05 -4.44 -19.71
C TYR A 385 17.59 -4.46 -19.24
N ARG A 386 16.77 -5.42 -19.73
CA ARG A 386 15.33 -5.52 -19.43
C ARG A 386 14.53 -4.25 -19.74
N ASN A 387 15.04 -3.42 -20.66
CA ASN A 387 14.34 -2.22 -21.12
C ASN A 387 13.27 -2.59 -22.17
N GLY A 388 12.31 -1.69 -22.37
CA GLY A 388 11.29 -1.83 -23.42
C GLY A 388 11.90 -1.88 -24.83
N PHE A 389 11.10 -2.34 -25.81
CA PHE A 389 11.50 -2.35 -27.22
C PHE A 389 11.81 -0.92 -27.69
N PRO A 390 12.91 -0.69 -28.44
CA PRO A 390 13.31 0.67 -28.80
C PRO A 390 12.29 1.31 -29.74
N ARG A 391 12.00 2.57 -29.49
CA ARG A 391 11.13 3.39 -30.33
C ARG A 391 11.97 4.41 -31.08
N LYS A 392 11.63 4.66 -32.34
CA LYS A 392 12.18 5.79 -33.10
C LYS A 392 11.45 7.06 -32.66
N LEU A 393 12.21 8.04 -32.18
CA LEU A 393 11.66 9.31 -31.71
C LEU A 393 11.87 10.41 -32.76
N ALA A 394 10.86 11.25 -32.93
CA ALA A 394 10.96 12.54 -33.62
C ALA A 394 11.48 13.63 -32.69
N GLU A 395 11.03 13.61 -31.43
CA GLU A 395 11.39 14.60 -30.41
C GLU A 395 11.64 13.93 -29.07
N LEU A 396 12.54 14.51 -28.29
CA LEU A 396 12.79 14.17 -26.90
C LEU A 396 12.80 15.48 -26.09
N SER A 397 11.88 15.63 -25.15
CA SER A 397 11.72 16.81 -24.31
C SER A 397 11.94 16.48 -22.83
N LEU A 398 12.24 17.50 -22.03
CA LEU A 398 12.10 17.46 -20.58
C LEU A 398 10.73 18.05 -20.24
N GLU A 399 9.80 17.19 -19.86
CA GLU A 399 8.47 17.58 -19.40
C GLU A 399 8.56 17.95 -17.90
N CYS A 400 8.00 19.08 -17.46
CA CYS A 400 7.72 19.36 -16.03
C CYS A 400 6.21 19.31 -15.80
N MET A 401 5.82 18.85 -14.63
CA MET A 401 4.51 19.06 -14.03
C MET A 401 4.74 19.71 -12.66
N VAL A 402 4.09 20.85 -12.44
CA VAL A 402 4.26 21.67 -11.24
C VAL A 402 3.00 21.67 -10.41
N GLU A 403 3.19 21.66 -9.10
CA GLU A 403 2.16 21.95 -8.11
C GLU A 403 1.60 23.36 -8.34
N GLN A 404 0.30 23.52 -8.13
CA GLN A 404 -0.35 24.82 -8.17
C GLN A 404 -0.54 25.37 -6.76
N ARG A 405 -0.30 26.67 -6.59
CA ARG A 405 -0.62 27.36 -5.34
C ARG A 405 -2.15 27.40 -5.12
N PRO A 406 -2.65 27.18 -3.89
CA PRO A 406 -4.06 27.39 -3.60
C PRO A 406 -4.43 28.87 -3.74
N ASP A 407 -5.31 29.21 -4.69
CA ASP A 407 -5.85 30.56 -4.89
C ASP A 407 -7.36 30.60 -4.59
N PRO A 408 -7.83 31.37 -3.58
CA PRO A 408 -9.25 31.46 -3.27
C PRO A 408 -10.10 32.02 -4.42
N ASP A 409 -9.52 32.79 -5.34
CA ASP A 409 -10.24 33.35 -6.47
C ASP A 409 -10.23 32.45 -7.71
N SER A 410 -9.33 31.46 -7.76
CA SER A 410 -9.50 30.36 -8.71
C SER A 410 -10.63 29.47 -8.20
N ARG A 411 -11.79 29.50 -8.87
CA ARG A 411 -12.99 28.89 -8.32
C ARG A 411 -14.00 28.37 -9.34
N VAL A 412 -14.87 27.49 -8.85
CA VAL A 412 -16.11 27.06 -9.51
C VAL A 412 -17.27 27.83 -8.90
N THR A 413 -18.11 28.43 -9.73
CA THR A 413 -19.39 29.05 -9.36
C THR A 413 -20.52 28.50 -10.23
N LEU A 414 -21.75 29.00 -10.03
CA LEU A 414 -22.89 28.65 -10.87
C LEU A 414 -23.10 29.71 -11.95
N SER A 415 -23.22 29.26 -13.20
CA SER A 415 -23.57 30.09 -14.34
C SER A 415 -25.06 30.47 -14.33
N THR A 416 -25.41 31.47 -15.14
CA THR A 416 -26.81 31.75 -15.52
C THR A 416 -27.33 30.77 -16.59
N GLN A 417 -26.43 30.07 -17.29
CA GLN A 417 -26.80 29.04 -18.26
C GLN A 417 -27.22 27.76 -17.55
N ILE A 418 -28.19 27.04 -18.12
CA ILE A 418 -28.73 25.79 -17.59
C ILE A 418 -28.52 24.63 -18.56
N ASP A 419 -28.40 23.42 -18.02
CA ASP A 419 -28.42 22.18 -18.80
C ASP A 419 -29.86 21.78 -19.19
N HIS A 420 -29.99 20.70 -19.98
CA HIS A 420 -31.28 20.19 -20.42
C HIS A 420 -32.13 19.58 -19.28
N LEU A 421 -31.55 19.36 -18.10
CA LEU A 421 -32.27 18.95 -16.90
C LEU A 421 -32.65 20.14 -16.01
N GLY A 422 -32.35 21.38 -16.44
CA GLY A 422 -32.69 22.61 -15.76
C GLY A 422 -31.77 23.00 -14.60
N ASN A 423 -30.57 22.40 -14.49
CA ASN A 423 -29.57 22.80 -13.51
C ASN A 423 -28.60 23.82 -14.08
N ARG A 424 -28.14 24.75 -13.24
CA ARG A 424 -27.10 25.73 -13.60
C ARG A 424 -25.78 25.01 -13.93
N LEU A 425 -25.19 25.37 -15.06
CA LEU A 425 -23.86 24.89 -15.47
C LEU A 425 -22.79 25.39 -14.49
N PRO A 426 -21.71 24.62 -14.25
CA PRO A 426 -20.57 25.12 -13.51
C PRO A 426 -19.85 26.19 -14.35
N GLN A 427 -19.64 27.36 -13.78
CA GLN A 427 -18.75 28.38 -14.32
C GLN A 427 -17.37 28.20 -13.68
N VAL A 428 -16.34 28.02 -14.52
CA VAL A 428 -14.99 27.64 -14.09
C VAL A 428 -14.03 28.79 -14.36
N ASP A 429 -13.49 29.37 -13.29
CA ASP A 429 -12.42 30.37 -13.30
C ASP A 429 -11.13 29.72 -12.77
N TRP A 430 -10.46 28.95 -13.63
CA TRP A 430 -9.17 28.36 -13.31
C TRP A 430 -8.04 29.33 -13.64
N ARG A 431 -7.16 29.61 -12.67
CA ARG A 431 -6.10 30.62 -12.79
C ARG A 431 -4.72 29.98 -12.66
N SER A 432 -3.68 30.69 -13.09
CA SER A 432 -2.27 30.31 -12.98
C SER A 432 -1.47 31.52 -12.55
N HIS A 433 -0.41 31.34 -11.76
CA HIS A 433 0.39 32.44 -11.24
C HIS A 433 1.87 32.33 -11.63
N GLU A 434 2.67 33.30 -11.18
CA GLU A 434 4.08 33.39 -11.51
C GLU A 434 4.92 32.39 -10.69
N GLU A 435 4.44 31.96 -9.52
CA GLU A 435 5.11 30.97 -8.67
C GLU A 435 5.25 29.61 -9.35
N GLU A 436 4.23 29.16 -10.09
CA GLU A 436 4.29 27.96 -10.93
C GLU A 436 5.35 28.14 -12.03
N GLY A 437 5.33 29.29 -12.71
CA GLY A 437 6.24 29.58 -13.83
C GLY A 437 7.69 29.64 -13.36
N ARG A 438 7.96 30.38 -12.30
CA ARG A 438 9.26 30.44 -11.61
C ARG A 438 9.74 29.05 -11.22
N THR A 439 8.88 28.24 -10.61
CA THR A 439 9.24 26.87 -10.19
C THR A 439 9.62 25.99 -11.36
N MET A 440 8.86 26.03 -12.47
CA MET A 440 9.17 25.27 -13.68
C MET A 440 10.52 25.69 -14.29
N ARG A 441 10.78 27.01 -14.39
CA ARG A 441 12.03 27.54 -14.95
C ARG A 441 13.25 27.20 -14.08
N GLU A 442 13.13 27.38 -12.76
CA GLU A 442 14.19 27.01 -11.82
C GLU A 442 14.48 25.50 -11.83
N THR A 443 13.44 24.66 -11.90
CA THR A 443 13.62 23.20 -12.01
C THR A 443 14.40 22.83 -13.27
N ALA A 444 14.07 23.43 -14.41
CA ALA A 444 14.78 23.19 -15.67
C ALA A 444 16.27 23.58 -15.58
N ARG A 445 16.57 24.74 -14.99
CA ARG A 445 17.95 25.20 -14.77
C ARG A 445 18.73 24.27 -13.83
N LEU A 446 18.10 23.78 -12.77
CA LEU A 446 18.69 22.80 -11.86
C LEU A 446 19.03 21.50 -12.59
N VAL A 447 18.11 20.98 -13.42
CA VAL A 447 18.34 19.77 -14.22
C VAL A 447 19.49 19.97 -15.21
N VAL A 448 19.52 21.09 -15.94
CA VAL A 448 20.62 21.44 -16.85
C VAL A 448 21.96 21.44 -16.11
N SER A 449 22.01 22.09 -14.94
CA SER A 449 23.24 22.17 -14.14
C SER A 449 23.72 20.81 -13.63
N GLU A 450 22.81 19.96 -13.15
CA GLU A 450 23.15 18.63 -12.65
C GLU A 450 23.51 17.67 -13.78
N PHE A 451 22.86 17.78 -14.93
CA PHE A 451 23.21 16.95 -16.09
C PHE A 451 24.61 17.27 -16.60
N ALA A 452 24.97 18.56 -16.66
CA ALA A 452 26.33 18.98 -17.00
C ALA A 452 27.36 18.43 -15.98
N ARG A 453 27.08 18.57 -14.68
CA ARG A 453 27.95 18.06 -13.60
C ARG A 453 28.15 16.55 -13.65
N LEU A 454 27.11 15.81 -14.04
CA LEU A 454 27.12 14.34 -14.13
C LEU A 454 27.67 13.81 -15.46
N GLY A 455 28.01 14.69 -16.41
CA GLY A 455 28.46 14.30 -17.75
C GLY A 455 27.34 13.67 -18.60
N LEU A 456 26.09 14.00 -18.31
CA LEU A 456 24.93 13.57 -19.07
C LEU A 456 24.66 14.52 -20.26
N PRO A 457 23.97 14.06 -21.32
CA PRO A 457 23.50 14.95 -22.37
C PRO A 457 22.65 16.10 -21.81
N VAL A 458 23.12 17.33 -22.00
CA VAL A 458 22.48 18.55 -21.48
C VAL A 458 21.39 19.00 -22.47
N PRO A 459 20.14 19.23 -22.02
CA PRO A 459 19.10 19.75 -22.89
C PRO A 459 19.26 21.26 -23.12
N GLU A 460 18.72 21.74 -24.25
CA GLU A 460 18.54 23.16 -24.52
C GLU A 460 17.23 23.63 -23.89
N LEU A 461 17.27 24.72 -23.13
CA LEU A 461 16.07 25.28 -22.49
C LEU A 461 15.04 25.71 -23.56
N ALA A 462 13.77 25.46 -23.29
CA ALA A 462 12.69 25.97 -24.15
C ALA A 462 12.68 27.51 -24.13
N ASP A 463 12.22 28.13 -25.22
CA ASP A 463 12.29 29.59 -25.39
C ASP A 463 11.68 30.36 -24.21
N TRP A 464 10.48 29.95 -23.77
CA TRP A 464 9.79 30.60 -22.64
C TRP A 464 10.54 30.47 -21.31
N VAL A 465 11.36 29.42 -21.15
CA VAL A 465 12.20 29.22 -19.96
C VAL A 465 13.47 30.06 -20.03
N ARG A 466 14.10 30.11 -21.21
CA ARG A 466 15.31 30.90 -21.46
C ARG A 466 15.03 32.39 -21.34
N ASP A 467 13.90 32.83 -21.86
CA ASP A 467 13.53 34.23 -21.97
C ASP A 467 12.71 34.73 -20.76
N ASP A 468 12.61 33.92 -19.69
CA ASP A 468 11.82 34.19 -18.47
C ASP A 468 10.37 34.63 -18.76
N ALA A 469 9.77 34.07 -19.82
CA ALA A 469 8.42 34.41 -20.23
C ALA A 469 7.36 33.75 -19.32
N PRO A 470 6.12 34.29 -19.30
CA PRO A 470 4.99 33.65 -18.63
C PRO A 470 4.68 32.26 -19.18
N ILE A 471 3.98 31.46 -18.38
CA ILE A 471 3.59 30.08 -18.75
C ILE A 471 2.72 30.12 -20.02
N PRO A 472 3.11 29.41 -21.10
CA PRO A 472 2.37 29.43 -22.37
C PRO A 472 0.90 29.07 -22.20
N LEU A 473 -0.03 29.80 -22.81
CA LEU A 473 -1.48 29.52 -22.73
C LEU A 473 -1.89 28.14 -23.28
N SER A 474 -1.02 27.50 -24.08
CA SER A 474 -1.19 26.13 -24.54
C SER A 474 -1.05 25.10 -23.42
N PHE A 475 -0.48 25.46 -22.26
CA PHE A 475 -0.44 24.60 -21.09
C PHE A 475 -1.80 24.68 -20.40
N VAL A 476 -2.71 23.84 -20.86
CA VAL A 476 -4.06 23.64 -20.32
C VAL A 476 -4.03 22.67 -19.15
N ASP A 477 -5.19 22.44 -18.52
CA ASP A 477 -5.33 21.48 -17.43
C ASP A 477 -5.03 20.05 -17.86
N VAL A 478 -4.59 19.22 -16.90
CA VAL A 478 -4.24 17.81 -17.13
C VAL A 478 -5.23 16.84 -16.50
N ALA A 479 -6.48 17.28 -16.33
CA ALA A 479 -7.58 16.51 -15.75
C ALA A 479 -7.41 16.19 -14.26
N HIS A 480 -6.78 17.08 -13.49
CA HIS A 480 -6.60 16.91 -12.04
C HIS A 480 -7.32 17.99 -11.21
N PRO A 481 -8.61 18.33 -11.46
CA PRO A 481 -9.29 19.37 -10.69
C PRO A 481 -9.39 18.98 -9.21
N THR A 482 -8.86 19.83 -8.34
CA THR A 482 -8.67 19.62 -6.89
C THR A 482 -9.05 20.88 -6.10
N GLY A 483 -9.16 20.75 -4.77
CA GLY A 483 -9.26 21.88 -3.83
C GLY A 483 -10.62 22.55 -3.63
N THR A 484 -11.57 22.35 -4.55
CA THR A 484 -12.88 23.03 -4.54
C THR A 484 -13.81 22.72 -3.36
N THR A 485 -13.49 21.71 -2.55
CA THR A 485 -14.14 21.42 -1.27
C THR A 485 -13.07 21.02 -0.24
N ARG A 486 -11.96 21.77 -0.19
CA ARG A 486 -10.75 21.42 0.58
C ARG A 486 -11.00 21.09 2.06
N MET A 487 -10.19 20.18 2.58
CA MET A 487 -10.11 19.84 4.01
C MET A 487 -9.51 20.97 4.83
N SER A 488 -10.01 21.14 6.05
CA SER A 488 -9.46 21.99 7.12
C SER A 488 -10.07 21.60 8.46
N ASP A 489 -9.30 21.68 9.54
CA ASP A 489 -9.85 21.57 10.90
C ASP A 489 -10.65 22.84 11.31
N ASP A 490 -10.39 23.96 10.64
CA ASP A 490 -11.12 25.21 10.81
C ASP A 490 -12.18 25.38 9.70
N PRO A 491 -13.49 25.46 10.03
CA PRO A 491 -14.57 25.69 9.06
C PRO A 491 -14.48 27.03 8.32
N ALA A 492 -13.71 28.00 8.82
CA ALA A 492 -13.45 29.27 8.13
C ALA A 492 -12.35 29.14 7.06
N ARG A 493 -11.66 28.00 6.97
CA ARG A 493 -10.54 27.76 6.03
C ARG A 493 -10.72 26.53 5.13
N GLY A 494 -11.75 25.73 5.34
CA GLY A 494 -12.11 24.63 4.43
C GLY A 494 -13.59 24.26 4.46
N VAL A 495 -14.02 23.42 3.53
CA VAL A 495 -15.42 22.99 3.38
C VAL A 495 -15.70 21.73 4.21
N VAL A 496 -14.70 20.86 4.34
CA VAL A 496 -14.83 19.59 5.07
C VAL A 496 -13.78 19.44 6.16
N ASP A 497 -14.08 18.65 7.18
CA ASP A 497 -13.13 18.28 8.23
C ASP A 497 -12.11 17.23 7.74
N ALA A 498 -11.19 16.82 8.63
CA ALA A 498 -10.16 15.83 8.34
C ALA A 498 -10.70 14.44 7.94
N GLN A 499 -11.98 14.14 8.20
CA GLN A 499 -12.66 12.91 7.83
C GLN A 499 -13.48 13.05 6.54
N GLY A 500 -13.53 14.27 5.97
CA GLY A 500 -14.29 14.58 4.77
C GLY A 500 -15.76 14.93 5.05
N GLN A 501 -16.17 15.14 6.31
CA GLN A 501 -17.53 15.59 6.62
C GLN A 501 -17.65 17.09 6.35
N VAL A 502 -18.74 17.51 5.70
CA VAL A 502 -19.03 18.94 5.46
C VAL A 502 -19.27 19.64 6.80
N HIS A 503 -18.56 20.74 7.01
CA HIS A 503 -18.65 21.52 8.24
C HIS A 503 -20.08 22.01 8.47
N GLY A 504 -20.60 21.71 9.67
CA GLY A 504 -21.94 22.10 10.08
C GLY A 504 -23.09 21.34 9.42
N VAL A 505 -22.84 20.28 8.64
CA VAL A 505 -23.89 19.45 8.02
C VAL A 505 -23.66 17.96 8.32
N LYS A 506 -24.39 17.44 9.31
CA LYS A 506 -24.25 16.06 9.75
C LYS A 506 -24.73 15.07 8.68
N GLY A 507 -23.91 14.04 8.45
CA GLY A 507 -24.21 12.97 7.48
C GLY A 507 -23.86 13.34 6.04
N LEU A 508 -23.34 14.54 5.78
CA LEU A 508 -22.86 14.92 4.44
C LEU A 508 -21.35 14.84 4.38
N PHE A 509 -20.82 14.02 3.48
CA PHE A 509 -19.39 13.81 3.28
C PHE A 509 -18.98 14.09 1.83
N VAL A 510 -17.71 14.41 1.63
CA VAL A 510 -17.07 14.53 0.32
C VAL A 510 -15.80 13.70 0.32
N THR A 511 -15.57 12.95 -0.74
CA THR A 511 -14.29 12.27 -0.97
C THR A 511 -13.91 12.33 -2.45
N GLY A 512 -12.61 12.31 -2.73
CA GLY A 512 -12.06 12.58 -4.06
C GLY A 512 -11.08 13.75 -4.05
N SER A 513 -10.73 14.23 -5.24
CA SER A 513 -9.70 15.25 -5.42
C SER A 513 -10.09 16.64 -4.91
N SER A 514 -11.40 16.95 -4.87
CA SER A 514 -11.89 18.25 -4.42
C SER A 514 -11.54 18.55 -2.96
N VAL A 515 -11.25 17.54 -2.14
CA VAL A 515 -10.95 17.71 -0.72
C VAL A 515 -9.49 18.05 -0.42
N PHE A 516 -8.62 18.13 -1.43
CA PHE A 516 -7.17 18.32 -1.22
C PHE A 516 -6.84 19.77 -0.88
N PRO A 517 -6.18 20.05 0.26
CA PRO A 517 -5.64 21.38 0.57
C PRO A 517 -4.55 21.85 -0.39
N THR A 518 -3.74 20.92 -0.91
CA THR A 518 -2.68 21.14 -1.91
C THR A 518 -2.70 20.02 -2.95
N ALA A 519 -2.29 20.33 -4.18
CA ALA A 519 -2.37 19.38 -5.30
C ALA A 519 -1.15 18.46 -5.44
N GLY A 520 -0.02 18.76 -4.78
CA GLY A 520 1.26 18.09 -5.00
C GLY A 520 1.75 18.25 -6.44
N HIS A 521 2.71 17.42 -6.87
CA HIS A 521 3.22 17.42 -8.26
C HIS A 521 2.82 16.22 -9.09
N CYS A 522 2.13 15.22 -8.51
CA CYS A 522 1.85 13.95 -9.14
C CYS A 522 0.35 13.67 -9.31
N ASN A 523 0.01 12.65 -10.11
CA ASN A 523 -1.38 12.32 -10.41
C ASN A 523 -2.19 11.98 -9.14
N PRO A 524 -3.41 12.53 -8.96
CA PRO A 524 -4.14 12.47 -7.69
C PRO A 524 -4.85 11.14 -7.44
N THR A 525 -5.01 10.27 -8.45
CA THR A 525 -5.92 9.12 -8.37
C THR A 525 -5.58 8.14 -7.25
N GLN A 526 -4.30 7.96 -6.95
CA GLN A 526 -3.91 7.09 -5.83
C GLN A 526 -4.34 7.67 -4.48
N MET A 527 -4.17 8.98 -4.29
CA MET A 527 -4.65 9.70 -3.10
C MET A 527 -6.18 9.66 -2.99
N ILE A 528 -6.89 9.78 -4.11
CA ILE A 528 -8.36 9.65 -4.19
C ILE A 528 -8.81 8.29 -3.65
N VAL A 529 -8.19 7.20 -4.14
CA VAL A 529 -8.52 5.84 -3.71
C VAL A 529 -8.19 5.64 -2.23
N ALA A 530 -7.03 6.12 -1.76
CA ALA A 530 -6.65 6.03 -0.36
C ALA A 530 -7.64 6.76 0.57
N LEU A 531 -8.09 7.96 0.22
CA LEU A 531 -9.07 8.71 1.02
C LEU A 531 -10.47 8.08 0.98
N ALA A 532 -10.86 7.47 -0.14
CA ALA A 532 -12.11 6.70 -0.21
C ALA A 532 -12.08 5.49 0.72
N ILE A 533 -10.96 4.76 0.78
CA ILE A 533 -10.76 3.64 1.73
C ILE A 533 -10.83 4.15 3.17
N ARG A 534 -10.15 5.26 3.47
CA ARG A 534 -10.17 5.88 4.81
C ARG A 534 -11.57 6.27 5.26
N LEU A 535 -12.36 6.90 4.37
CA LEU A 535 -13.76 7.23 4.65
C LEU A 535 -14.62 5.98 4.86
N ALA A 536 -14.42 4.93 4.07
CA ALA A 536 -15.16 3.67 4.24
C ALA A 536 -14.98 3.09 5.64
N ASP A 537 -13.75 3.10 6.16
CA ASP A 537 -13.45 2.61 7.51
C ASP A 537 -14.12 3.48 8.59
N THR A 538 -14.14 4.81 8.41
CA THR A 538 -14.88 5.73 9.29
C THR A 538 -16.38 5.41 9.31
N LEU A 539 -17.00 5.22 8.15
CA LEU A 539 -18.44 4.93 8.05
C LEU A 539 -18.79 3.56 8.66
N LYS A 540 -17.96 2.53 8.46
CA LYS A 540 -18.14 1.21 9.09
C LYS A 540 -18.09 1.31 10.61
N ALA A 541 -17.16 2.11 11.15
CA ALA A 541 -17.01 2.31 12.59
C ALA A 541 -18.21 3.02 13.23
N GLN A 542 -18.84 3.98 12.54
CA GLN A 542 -20.00 4.71 13.07
C GLN A 542 -21.23 3.82 13.30
N VAL A 543 -21.41 2.75 12.52
CA VAL A 543 -22.58 1.86 12.57
C VAL A 543 -22.47 0.82 13.68
N GLN A 544 -21.25 0.42 14.05
CA GLN A 544 -21.02 -0.60 15.08
C GLN A 544 -21.27 -0.10 16.51
N GLY A 545 -21.57 1.19 16.71
CA GLY A 545 -22.19 1.75 17.91
C GLY A 545 -21.49 1.46 19.25
N GLY A 546 -20.61 2.37 19.69
CA GLY A 546 -20.39 2.61 21.13
C GLY A 546 -19.01 2.36 21.70
N ALA A 547 -18.16 1.53 21.10
CA ALA A 547 -16.74 1.43 21.41
C ALA A 547 -16.06 0.55 20.37
N VAL A 548 -15.15 1.10 19.55
CA VAL A 548 -13.81 0.53 19.23
C VAL A 548 -12.99 1.61 18.49
N ALA A 549 -11.81 1.87 19.04
CA ALA A 549 -10.58 2.42 18.46
C ALA A 549 -10.65 3.43 17.29
N SER A 550 -10.34 4.68 17.64
CA SER A 550 -9.55 5.59 16.80
C SER A 550 -8.44 4.84 16.03
N PRO A 551 -8.17 5.16 14.75
CA PRO A 551 -7.02 4.60 14.05
C PRO A 551 -5.77 5.05 14.82
N LEU A 552 -5.07 4.08 15.40
CA LEU A 552 -3.85 4.26 16.20
C LEU A 552 -4.04 5.16 17.44
N ARG A 553 -4.79 4.68 18.44
CA ARG A 553 -4.29 4.90 19.80
C ARG A 553 -3.04 4.03 19.93
N SER A 554 -1.88 4.65 20.05
CA SER A 554 -0.77 4.09 20.81
C SER A 554 -1.36 3.46 22.07
N PRO A 555 -0.98 2.23 22.47
CA PRO A 555 -1.54 1.63 23.68
C PRO A 555 -1.47 2.66 24.80
N GLY A 556 -2.60 2.89 25.47
CA GLY A 556 -2.64 3.77 26.63
C GLY A 556 -1.58 3.35 27.64
N PRO A 557 -1.16 4.25 28.56
CA PRO A 557 -0.11 3.93 29.52
C PRO A 557 -0.42 2.61 30.23
N VAL A 558 0.53 1.68 30.18
CA VAL A 558 0.46 0.37 30.83
C VAL A 558 0.23 0.61 32.33
N PRO A 559 -0.74 -0.06 32.99
CA PRO A 559 -0.88 0.03 34.43
C PRO A 559 0.44 -0.39 35.08
N ALA A 560 1.00 0.47 35.95
CA ALA A 560 2.35 0.38 36.53
C ALA A 560 2.69 -0.93 37.28
N GLU A 561 1.73 -1.84 37.41
CA GLU A 561 1.84 -3.10 38.15
C GLU A 561 1.73 -4.37 37.28
N THR A 562 1.55 -4.25 35.96
CA THR A 562 1.35 -5.44 35.10
C THR A 562 2.63 -6.28 35.00
N ARG A 563 2.59 -7.51 35.54
CA ARG A 563 3.69 -8.48 35.56
C ARG A 563 3.50 -9.57 34.51
N VAL A 564 4.54 -9.82 33.71
CA VAL A 564 4.56 -10.84 32.66
C VAL A 564 5.60 -11.91 32.99
N LEU A 565 5.20 -13.18 32.98
CA LEU A 565 6.12 -14.33 33.10
C LEU A 565 6.71 -14.66 31.73
N VAL A 566 8.03 -14.61 31.60
CA VAL A 566 8.76 -15.05 30.39
C VAL A 566 9.54 -16.32 30.71
N THR A 567 9.11 -17.43 30.12
CA THR A 567 9.89 -18.67 30.18
C THR A 567 10.90 -18.72 29.04
N GLY A 568 12.03 -19.41 29.21
CA GLY A 568 13.10 -19.40 28.20
C GLY A 568 13.75 -18.02 28.03
N ALA A 569 13.68 -17.16 29.05
CA ALA A 569 14.14 -15.77 29.04
C ALA A 569 15.64 -15.62 28.73
N SER A 570 16.46 -16.62 29.06
CA SER A 570 17.89 -16.62 28.71
C SER A 570 18.19 -17.03 27.26
N GLY A 571 17.17 -17.47 26.50
CA GLY A 571 17.27 -17.88 25.10
C GLY A 571 17.26 -16.70 24.13
N ARG A 572 17.43 -16.99 22.82
CA ARG A 572 17.58 -15.96 21.77
C ARG A 572 16.39 -14.98 21.72
N ILE A 573 15.17 -15.51 21.64
CA ILE A 573 13.94 -14.70 21.62
C ILE A 573 13.70 -14.07 23.00
N GLY A 574 13.94 -14.85 24.06
CA GLY A 574 13.68 -14.45 25.44
C GLY A 574 14.40 -13.18 25.86
N ARG A 575 15.69 -13.04 25.54
CA ARG A 575 16.48 -11.86 25.94
C ARG A 575 15.91 -10.57 25.34
N VAL A 576 15.58 -10.61 24.06
CA VAL A 576 14.99 -9.48 23.33
C VAL A 576 13.56 -9.20 23.83
N LEU A 577 12.79 -10.24 24.16
CA LEU A 577 11.43 -10.07 24.67
C LEU A 577 11.42 -9.41 26.05
N VAL A 578 12.34 -9.80 26.94
CA VAL A 578 12.50 -9.17 28.26
C VAL A 578 12.83 -7.69 28.10
N GLU A 579 13.79 -7.35 27.22
CA GLU A 579 14.14 -5.96 26.90
C GLU A 579 12.92 -5.17 26.37
N ASP A 580 12.24 -5.67 25.33
CA ASP A 580 11.09 -5.01 24.73
C ASP A 580 9.91 -4.84 25.71
N LEU A 581 9.73 -5.77 26.66
CA LEU A 581 8.70 -5.66 27.71
C LEU A 581 9.05 -4.56 28.73
N LEU A 582 10.31 -4.49 29.17
CA LEU A 582 10.77 -3.45 30.09
C LEU A 582 10.69 -2.06 29.46
N GLU A 583 11.10 -1.91 28.20
CA GLU A 583 10.99 -0.66 27.44
C GLU A 583 9.54 -0.16 27.34
N ARG A 584 8.58 -1.09 27.30
CA ARG A 584 7.14 -0.79 27.25
C ARG A 584 6.51 -0.63 28.65
N GLY A 585 7.32 -0.66 29.71
CA GLY A 585 6.89 -0.41 31.09
C GLY A 585 6.28 -1.61 31.82
N TYR A 586 6.43 -2.84 31.30
CA TYR A 586 5.98 -4.05 32.00
C TYR A 586 7.00 -4.50 33.05
N ARG A 587 6.53 -5.08 34.15
CA ARG A 587 7.40 -5.83 35.07
C ARG A 587 7.57 -7.25 34.56
N VAL A 588 8.79 -7.78 34.61
CA VAL A 588 9.09 -9.10 34.04
C VAL A 588 9.53 -10.07 35.12
N ARG A 589 8.89 -11.25 35.16
CA ARG A 589 9.40 -12.44 35.85
C ARG A 589 10.04 -13.35 34.81
N ALA A 590 11.31 -13.67 34.96
CA ALA A 590 12.09 -14.39 33.95
C ALA A 590 12.61 -15.72 34.50
N THR A 591 12.45 -16.82 33.75
CA THR A 591 13.01 -18.13 34.17
C THR A 591 14.33 -18.44 33.49
N THR A 592 15.24 -19.10 34.21
CA THR A 592 16.39 -19.79 33.63
C THR A 592 16.62 -21.14 34.33
N SER A 593 17.08 -22.15 33.60
CA SER A 593 17.41 -23.46 34.17
C SER A 593 18.82 -23.54 34.77
N ARG A 594 19.56 -22.42 34.77
CA ARG A 594 20.91 -22.31 35.33
C ARG A 594 20.84 -21.64 36.71
N ALA A 595 21.92 -21.80 37.49
CA ALA A 595 22.12 -20.96 38.67
C ALA A 595 22.16 -19.48 38.25
N LEU A 596 21.53 -18.62 39.07
CA LEU A 596 21.50 -17.19 38.81
C LEU A 596 22.92 -16.62 38.91
N THR A 597 23.32 -15.80 37.94
CA THR A 597 24.56 -15.03 38.06
C THR A 597 24.37 -13.87 39.04
N GLU A 598 25.45 -13.32 39.60
CA GLU A 598 25.39 -12.13 40.47
C GLU A 598 24.67 -10.95 39.79
N ALA A 599 24.88 -10.78 38.47
CA ALA A 599 24.18 -9.77 37.68
C ALA A 599 22.66 -10.01 37.59
N GLN A 600 22.22 -11.27 37.52
CA GLN A 600 20.79 -11.61 37.53
C GLN A 600 20.17 -11.50 38.92
N ALA A 601 20.93 -11.84 39.97
CA ALA A 601 20.50 -11.71 41.36
C ALA A 601 20.28 -10.23 41.76
N ASN A 602 21.04 -9.31 41.16
CA ASN A 602 21.01 -7.87 41.45
C ASN A 602 20.20 -7.04 40.42
N ALA A 603 19.52 -7.68 39.46
CA ALA A 603 18.79 -6.99 38.40
C ALA A 603 17.46 -6.40 38.91
N GLY A 604 17.46 -5.15 39.40
CA GLY A 604 16.31 -4.54 40.07
C GLY A 604 15.00 -4.42 39.27
N GLN A 605 15.02 -4.52 37.93
CA GLN A 605 13.82 -4.41 37.09
C GLN A 605 13.24 -5.79 36.65
N VAL A 606 13.95 -6.90 36.86
CA VAL A 606 13.54 -8.26 36.43
C VAL A 606 13.59 -9.24 37.59
N GLU A 607 12.47 -9.89 37.88
CA GLU A 607 12.39 -10.96 38.88
C GLU A 607 12.88 -12.29 38.28
N TRP A 608 14.17 -12.60 38.43
CA TRP A 608 14.72 -13.87 37.96
C TRP A 608 14.37 -15.05 38.87
N ARG A 609 13.95 -16.17 38.28
CA ARG A 609 13.69 -17.45 38.95
C ARG A 609 14.52 -18.56 38.31
N SER A 610 15.28 -19.31 39.13
CA SER A 610 15.87 -20.56 38.68
C SER A 610 14.78 -21.62 38.65
N PHE A 611 14.53 -22.23 37.50
CA PHE A 611 13.46 -23.21 37.30
C PHE A 611 13.85 -24.19 36.19
N ASP A 612 14.05 -25.46 36.56
CA ASP A 612 14.27 -26.57 35.64
C ASP A 612 12.95 -27.32 35.40
N PHE A 613 12.38 -27.13 34.22
CA PHE A 613 11.13 -27.76 33.78
C PHE A 613 11.13 -29.31 33.78
N THR A 614 12.29 -29.96 33.96
CA THR A 614 12.38 -31.41 34.12
C THR A 614 12.39 -31.89 35.57
N ALA A 615 12.79 -31.03 36.51
CA ALA A 615 12.92 -31.38 37.93
C ALA A 615 11.86 -30.70 38.81
N ASP A 616 11.59 -29.41 38.56
CA ASP A 616 10.68 -28.59 39.36
C ASP A 616 9.21 -28.87 39.02
N LYS A 617 8.34 -28.77 40.04
CA LYS A 617 6.89 -29.01 39.93
C LYS A 617 6.04 -27.84 40.44
N THR A 618 6.65 -26.74 40.86
CA THR A 618 5.98 -25.61 41.52
C THR A 618 5.47 -24.55 40.52
N TYR A 619 4.76 -24.98 39.49
CA TYR A 619 4.28 -24.12 38.39
C TYR A 619 3.29 -23.04 38.87
N ASP A 620 2.44 -23.32 39.85
CA ASP A 620 1.49 -22.34 40.39
C ASP A 620 2.23 -21.15 41.01
N THR A 621 3.25 -21.41 41.84
CA THR A 621 4.08 -20.34 42.42
C THR A 621 4.84 -19.53 41.38
N LEU A 622 5.20 -20.17 40.26
CA LEU A 622 5.89 -19.54 39.16
C LEU A 622 4.97 -18.54 38.42
N VAL A 623 3.70 -18.90 38.24
CA VAL A 623 2.69 -18.07 37.56
C VAL A 623 2.08 -17.02 38.50
N HIS A 624 2.01 -17.32 39.80
CA HIS A 624 1.32 -16.49 40.80
C HIS A 624 1.64 -15.00 40.70
N GLY A 625 0.59 -14.19 40.58
CA GLY A 625 0.66 -12.73 40.47
C GLY A 625 1.05 -12.19 39.10
N CYS A 626 1.25 -13.04 38.08
CA CYS A 626 1.46 -12.61 36.70
C CYS A 626 0.12 -12.46 35.95
N GLN A 627 0.00 -11.43 35.12
CA GLN A 627 -1.20 -11.21 34.29
C GLN A 627 -1.09 -11.86 32.92
N ALA A 628 0.12 -12.20 32.47
CA ALA A 628 0.35 -12.92 31.23
C ALA A 628 1.55 -13.86 31.30
N VAL A 629 1.53 -14.87 30.44
CA VAL A 629 2.62 -15.84 30.25
C VAL A 629 3.11 -15.83 28.81
N MET A 630 4.41 -15.64 28.63
CA MET A 630 5.15 -15.76 27.37
C MET A 630 5.98 -17.04 27.41
N HIS A 631 5.44 -18.11 26.83
CA HIS A 631 6.06 -19.42 26.88
C HIS A 631 7.02 -19.67 25.70
N LEU A 632 8.32 -19.40 25.91
CA LEU A 632 9.39 -19.62 24.93
C LEU A 632 10.32 -20.80 25.28
N ALA A 633 10.18 -21.40 26.46
CA ALA A 633 11.01 -22.53 26.86
C ALA A 633 10.76 -23.73 25.93
N ALA A 634 11.84 -24.24 25.32
CA ALA A 634 11.80 -25.41 24.46
C ALA A 634 13.17 -26.10 24.42
N GLU A 635 13.17 -27.41 24.24
CA GLU A 635 14.33 -28.23 23.96
C GLU A 635 14.38 -28.59 22.46
N LEU A 636 15.56 -28.42 21.85
CA LEU A 636 15.78 -28.58 20.41
C LEU A 636 16.90 -29.58 20.09
N GLY A 637 17.79 -29.88 21.05
CA GLY A 637 18.99 -30.68 20.83
C GLY A 637 18.91 -32.09 21.40
N LYS A 638 18.32 -32.24 22.60
CA LYS A 638 18.23 -33.53 23.30
C LYS A 638 16.85 -34.14 23.15
N GLN A 639 16.71 -35.09 22.22
CA GLN A 639 15.42 -35.70 21.88
C GLN A 639 14.74 -36.35 23.09
N GLU A 640 15.53 -36.95 23.99
CA GLU A 640 15.06 -37.58 25.23
C GLU A 640 14.42 -36.59 26.23
N ARG A 641 14.76 -35.29 26.14
CA ARG A 641 14.19 -34.24 27.00
C ARG A 641 13.03 -33.47 26.34
N MET A 642 12.86 -33.58 25.03
CA MET A 642 11.82 -32.82 24.29
C MET A 642 10.41 -33.11 24.78
N GLN A 643 10.09 -34.36 25.12
CA GLN A 643 8.75 -34.71 25.64
C GLN A 643 8.48 -34.04 26.99
N ALA A 644 9.44 -34.12 27.92
CA ALA A 644 9.30 -33.52 29.24
C ALA A 644 9.15 -31.99 29.17
N ILE A 645 9.89 -31.32 28.29
CA ILE A 645 9.92 -29.85 28.23
C ILE A 645 8.87 -29.28 27.26
N ASN A 646 8.83 -29.76 26.01
CA ASN A 646 7.97 -29.14 24.99
C ASN A 646 6.49 -29.55 25.14
N VAL A 647 6.21 -30.68 25.78
CA VAL A 647 4.85 -31.22 25.94
C VAL A 647 4.40 -31.13 27.38
N GLU A 648 5.08 -31.83 28.28
CA GLU A 648 4.61 -31.98 29.66
C GLU A 648 4.74 -30.67 30.46
N ALA A 649 5.86 -29.97 30.38
CA ALA A 649 6.00 -28.67 31.03
C ALA A 649 5.08 -27.60 30.43
N THR A 650 4.84 -27.63 29.10
CA THR A 650 3.84 -26.77 28.44
C THR A 650 2.44 -27.02 29.01
N ARG A 651 2.04 -28.28 29.15
CA ARG A 651 0.76 -28.71 29.73
C ARG A 651 0.62 -28.21 31.17
N LEU A 652 1.62 -28.49 32.02
CA LEU A 652 1.61 -28.09 33.43
C LEU A 652 1.60 -26.56 33.62
N LEU A 653 2.32 -25.83 32.77
CA LEU A 653 2.34 -24.36 32.81
C LEU A 653 0.99 -23.77 32.38
N ALA A 654 0.34 -24.34 31.36
CA ALA A 654 -1.01 -23.93 30.97
C ALA A 654 -2.03 -24.24 32.07
N GLU A 655 -1.97 -25.40 32.71
CA GLU A 655 -2.84 -25.74 33.84
C GLU A 655 -2.66 -24.81 35.05
N ALA A 656 -1.42 -24.47 35.40
CA ALA A 656 -1.14 -23.49 36.43
C ALA A 656 -1.65 -22.09 36.04
N SER A 657 -1.60 -21.75 34.75
CA SER A 657 -2.12 -20.48 34.23
C SER A 657 -3.64 -20.38 34.32
N GLU A 658 -4.37 -21.48 34.06
CA GLU A 658 -5.82 -21.58 34.29
C GLU A 658 -6.17 -21.42 35.77
N ARG A 659 -5.43 -22.08 36.67
CA ARG A 659 -5.68 -22.00 38.12
C ARG A 659 -5.41 -20.61 38.70
N GLU A 660 -4.31 -19.97 38.29
CA GLU A 660 -3.92 -18.63 38.75
C GLU A 660 -4.66 -17.50 38.03
N GLY A 661 -5.47 -17.81 37.01
CA GLY A 661 -6.35 -16.84 36.34
C GLY A 661 -5.61 -15.76 35.56
N VAL A 662 -4.57 -16.14 34.80
CA VAL A 662 -3.90 -15.17 33.91
C VAL A 662 -4.86 -14.66 32.83
N LYS A 663 -4.54 -13.54 32.19
CA LYS A 663 -5.40 -12.91 31.17
C LYS A 663 -4.92 -13.15 29.74
N ALA A 664 -3.69 -13.60 29.57
CA ALA A 664 -3.11 -13.88 28.26
C ALA A 664 -2.01 -14.94 28.35
N PHE A 665 -2.00 -15.89 27.42
CA PHE A 665 -0.94 -16.88 27.29
C PHE A 665 -0.49 -16.96 25.84
N CYS A 666 0.79 -16.66 25.58
CA CYS A 666 1.40 -16.77 24.27
C CYS A 666 2.40 -17.93 24.26
N TYR A 667 2.12 -18.95 23.45
CA TYR A 667 3.00 -20.09 23.21
C TYR A 667 3.79 -19.90 21.91
N MET A 668 5.12 -19.97 22.02
CA MET A 668 5.99 -19.91 20.84
C MET A 668 6.20 -21.32 20.28
N SER A 669 5.54 -21.62 19.17
CA SER A 669 5.63 -22.86 18.42
C SER A 669 6.63 -22.74 17.24
N THR A 670 6.39 -23.41 16.12
CA THR A 670 7.26 -23.41 14.93
C THR A 670 6.48 -23.83 13.68
N VAL A 671 6.87 -23.34 12.51
CA VAL A 671 6.38 -23.87 11.22
C VAL A 671 6.78 -25.33 10.96
N SER A 672 7.68 -25.91 11.76
CA SER A 672 8.06 -27.32 11.62
C SER A 672 6.92 -28.29 11.91
N VAL A 673 5.82 -27.82 12.53
CA VAL A 673 4.60 -28.61 12.77
C VAL A 673 3.86 -29.01 11.50
N TYR A 674 4.15 -28.38 10.34
CA TYR A 674 3.49 -28.68 9.06
C TYR A 674 4.14 -29.82 8.27
N GLY A 675 5.40 -30.16 8.56
CA GLY A 675 6.14 -31.18 7.82
C GLY A 675 6.40 -30.86 6.35
N SER A 676 6.46 -31.91 5.54
CA SER A 676 6.73 -31.89 4.09
C SER A 676 5.46 -32.24 3.29
N GLY A 677 4.50 -31.32 3.19
CA GLY A 677 3.29 -31.42 2.37
C GLY A 677 3.47 -31.16 0.85
N ARG A 678 2.38 -31.37 0.09
CA ARG A 678 2.33 -31.11 -1.37
C ARG A 678 2.07 -29.66 -1.73
N ALA A 679 1.40 -28.92 -0.84
CA ALA A 679 1.15 -27.49 -1.03
C ALA A 679 2.45 -26.70 -0.88
N ARG A 680 2.55 -25.60 -1.64
CA ARG A 680 3.62 -24.61 -1.46
C ARG A 680 3.22 -23.55 -0.45
N THR A 681 1.98 -23.07 -0.49
CA THR A 681 1.44 -22.11 0.47
C THR A 681 0.81 -22.84 1.65
N ILE A 682 1.26 -22.54 2.85
CA ILE A 682 0.90 -23.19 4.11
C ILE A 682 0.26 -22.14 5.04
N VAL A 683 -1.06 -22.20 5.14
CA VAL A 683 -1.86 -21.41 6.09
C VAL A 683 -2.08 -22.17 7.40
N GLU A 684 -2.63 -21.53 8.42
CA GLU A 684 -2.82 -22.10 9.76
C GLU A 684 -3.72 -23.34 9.82
N THR A 685 -4.63 -23.47 8.86
CA THR A 685 -5.52 -24.61 8.68
C THR A 685 -4.92 -25.75 7.84
N SER A 686 -3.68 -25.60 7.36
CA SER A 686 -3.02 -26.64 6.57
C SER A 686 -2.74 -27.89 7.42
N PRO A 687 -2.67 -29.08 6.80
CA PRO A 687 -2.32 -30.31 7.51
C PRO A 687 -1.01 -30.18 8.29
N VAL A 688 -1.04 -30.69 9.53
CA VAL A 688 0.11 -30.75 10.44
C VAL A 688 0.58 -32.20 10.60
N LEU A 689 1.71 -32.39 11.29
CA LEU A 689 2.26 -33.71 11.61
C LEU A 689 1.31 -34.53 12.49
N THR A 690 1.50 -35.84 12.47
CA THR A 690 1.01 -36.71 13.55
C THR A 690 1.90 -36.50 14.77
N SER A 691 1.35 -36.01 15.88
CA SER A 691 2.11 -35.68 17.11
C SER A 691 2.53 -36.91 17.93
N ASN A 692 1.73 -37.99 17.92
CA ASN A 692 1.91 -39.15 18.79
C ASN A 692 2.94 -40.17 18.28
N VAL A 693 3.02 -40.45 16.97
CA VAL A 693 3.95 -41.45 16.38
C VAL A 693 4.78 -40.90 15.21
N ASP A 694 6.10 -41.15 15.16
CA ASP A 694 6.97 -40.60 14.11
C ASP A 694 6.65 -41.23 12.75
N VAL A 695 5.97 -40.49 11.89
CA VAL A 695 5.66 -40.91 10.53
C VAL A 695 6.69 -40.27 9.58
N LYS A 696 7.76 -41.02 9.26
CA LYS A 696 8.87 -40.54 8.41
C LYS A 696 8.43 -39.93 7.07
N SER A 697 7.28 -40.34 6.53
CA SER A 697 6.77 -39.81 5.28
C SER A 697 6.19 -38.40 5.40
N GLU A 698 5.72 -37.98 6.58
CA GLU A 698 5.08 -36.68 6.82
C GLU A 698 6.07 -35.52 6.82
N TYR A 699 7.33 -35.77 7.21
CA TYR A 699 8.35 -34.73 7.26
C TYR A 699 9.71 -35.25 6.80
N TRP A 700 10.23 -34.69 5.72
CA TRP A 700 11.55 -35.03 5.19
C TRP A 700 12.61 -34.10 5.77
N ALA A 701 13.00 -34.39 7.01
CA ALA A 701 14.05 -33.68 7.74
C ALA A 701 14.85 -34.64 8.64
N ASP A 702 15.98 -34.17 9.17
CA ASP A 702 16.78 -34.92 10.16
C ASP A 702 15.90 -35.30 11.37
N ASP A 703 16.20 -36.44 12.02
CA ASP A 703 15.36 -37.04 13.07
C ASP A 703 15.01 -36.07 14.22
N TYR A 704 15.98 -35.26 14.66
CA TYR A 704 15.76 -34.27 15.72
C TYR A 704 14.79 -33.15 15.31
N VAL A 705 14.75 -32.76 14.04
CA VAL A 705 13.84 -31.71 13.54
C VAL A 705 12.41 -32.25 13.47
N ARG A 706 12.25 -33.52 13.07
CA ARG A 706 10.93 -34.18 13.10
C ARG A 706 10.42 -34.32 14.53
N ALA A 707 11.29 -34.76 15.45
CA ALA A 707 10.95 -34.84 16.87
C ALA A 707 10.59 -33.46 17.45
N TYR A 708 11.33 -32.41 17.10
CA TYR A 708 11.02 -31.05 17.51
C TYR A 708 9.65 -30.59 17.00
N GLY A 709 9.36 -30.72 15.70
CA GLY A 709 8.05 -30.37 15.13
C GLY A 709 6.88 -31.13 15.79
N ARG A 710 7.03 -32.45 15.99
CA ARG A 710 6.03 -33.29 16.66
C ARG A 710 5.78 -32.87 18.11
N THR A 711 6.84 -32.63 18.88
CA THR A 711 6.69 -32.25 20.30
C THR A 711 6.15 -30.82 20.47
N LYS A 712 6.49 -29.88 19.58
CA LYS A 712 5.87 -28.56 19.58
C LYS A 712 4.38 -28.64 19.28
N LEU A 713 3.98 -29.44 18.30
CA LEU A 713 2.57 -29.70 17.98
C LEU A 713 1.83 -30.39 19.12
N ALA A 714 2.43 -31.41 19.77
CA ALA A 714 1.84 -32.03 20.96
C ALA A 714 1.62 -31.03 22.10
N GLY A 715 2.51 -30.04 22.26
CA GLY A 715 2.31 -28.90 23.17
C GLY A 715 1.14 -28.00 22.76
N GLU A 716 0.95 -27.73 21.47
CA GLU A 716 -0.23 -26.98 20.97
C GLU A 716 -1.54 -27.74 21.26
N GLU A 717 -1.55 -29.06 21.04
CA GLU A 717 -2.69 -29.94 21.34
C GLU A 717 -2.98 -29.99 22.85
N ALA A 718 -1.94 -30.00 23.69
CA ALA A 718 -2.09 -29.94 25.14
C ALA A 718 -2.75 -28.62 25.58
N ILE A 719 -2.27 -27.48 25.08
CA ILE A 719 -2.88 -26.17 25.33
C ILE A 719 -4.35 -26.15 24.89
N THR A 720 -4.63 -26.69 23.69
CA THR A 720 -6.00 -26.71 23.14
C THR A 720 -6.97 -27.52 24.00
N ARG A 721 -6.50 -28.55 24.71
CA ARG A 721 -7.33 -29.32 25.65
C ARG A 721 -7.53 -28.61 26.99
N ILE A 722 -6.62 -27.72 27.39
CA ILE A 722 -6.63 -27.03 28.69
C ILE A 722 -7.37 -25.70 28.63
N ALA A 723 -7.28 -24.99 27.49
CA ALA A 723 -7.80 -23.65 27.32
C ALA A 723 -9.29 -23.55 27.72
N ALA A 724 -9.57 -22.79 28.77
CA ALA A 724 -10.92 -22.66 29.31
C ALA A 724 -11.29 -21.22 29.66
N ASN A 725 -10.50 -20.54 30.51
CA ASN A 725 -10.93 -19.29 31.14
C ASN A 725 -10.43 -18.01 30.45
N PHE A 726 -9.40 -18.10 29.61
CA PHE A 726 -8.82 -16.95 28.90
C PHE A 726 -8.27 -17.38 27.53
N PRO A 727 -8.01 -16.43 26.61
CA PRO A 727 -7.52 -16.78 25.28
C PRO A 727 -6.03 -17.16 25.26
N TYR A 728 -5.72 -18.21 24.51
CA TYR A 728 -4.36 -18.63 24.20
C TYR A 728 -4.00 -18.22 22.78
N VAL A 729 -2.76 -17.81 22.59
CA VAL A 729 -2.20 -17.50 21.29
C VAL A 729 -0.98 -18.37 21.03
N ILE A 730 -0.95 -19.01 19.88
CA ILE A 730 0.13 -19.86 19.41
C ILE A 730 0.76 -19.18 18.20
N LEU A 731 2.03 -18.79 18.32
CA LEU A 731 2.80 -18.21 17.24
C LEU A 731 3.71 -19.28 16.64
N ARG A 732 3.62 -19.51 15.33
CA ARG A 732 4.46 -20.46 14.56
C ARG A 732 5.46 -19.67 13.72
N PRO A 733 6.60 -19.22 14.30
CA PRO A 733 7.61 -18.50 13.54
C PRO A 733 8.35 -19.40 12.56
N THR A 734 8.81 -18.79 11.47
CA THR A 734 9.87 -19.35 10.62
C THR A 734 11.24 -19.22 11.31
N VAL A 735 12.35 -19.32 10.57
CA VAL A 735 13.69 -19.30 11.19
C VAL A 735 13.97 -17.93 11.80
N VAL A 736 13.99 -17.85 13.13
CA VAL A 736 14.24 -16.59 13.83
C VAL A 736 15.72 -16.24 13.81
N VAL A 737 16.04 -15.04 13.32
CA VAL A 737 17.41 -14.52 13.22
C VAL A 737 17.59 -13.18 13.92
N ASP A 738 18.77 -12.98 14.47
CA ASP A 738 19.26 -11.69 14.97
C ASP A 738 20.43 -11.17 14.11
N LEU A 739 20.96 -9.99 14.46
CA LEU A 739 22.10 -9.41 13.76
C LEU A 739 23.36 -10.30 13.83
N HIS A 740 23.57 -10.97 14.96
CA HIS A 740 24.70 -11.88 15.13
C HIS A 740 24.62 -13.08 14.19
N ASN A 741 23.42 -13.65 13.97
CA ASN A 741 23.22 -14.73 13.01
C ASN A 741 23.45 -14.29 11.57
N LEU A 742 23.02 -13.07 11.22
CA LEU A 742 23.25 -12.51 9.88
C LEU A 742 24.74 -12.27 9.63
N ILE A 743 25.44 -11.65 10.58
CA ILE A 743 26.89 -11.44 10.51
C ILE A 743 27.63 -12.78 10.52
N GLY A 744 27.21 -13.73 11.36
CA GLY A 744 27.78 -15.07 11.50
C GLY A 744 27.65 -15.98 10.27
N LEU A 745 26.97 -15.54 9.20
CA LEU A 745 26.98 -16.26 7.91
C LEU A 745 28.40 -16.43 7.35
N ARG A 746 29.38 -15.60 7.75
CA ARG A 746 30.81 -15.80 7.42
C ARG A 746 31.37 -17.12 7.92
N ASP A 747 30.83 -17.65 9.02
CA ASP A 747 31.37 -18.85 9.66
C ASP A 747 30.68 -20.14 9.16
N TRP A 748 29.89 -20.05 8.08
CA TRP A 748 29.31 -21.22 7.43
C TRP A 748 30.36 -22.13 6.81
N SER A 749 30.19 -23.44 7.00
CA SER A 749 30.99 -24.46 6.31
C SER A 749 30.94 -24.29 4.79
N LEU A 750 31.97 -24.76 4.09
CA LEU A 750 31.99 -24.70 2.62
C LEU A 750 30.74 -25.36 2.00
N SER A 751 30.29 -26.48 2.57
CA SER A 751 29.06 -27.17 2.15
C SER A 751 27.80 -26.30 2.32
N LYS A 752 27.62 -25.63 3.46
CA LYS A 752 26.46 -24.72 3.66
C LYS A 752 26.50 -23.52 2.72
N ARG A 753 27.69 -22.97 2.45
CA ARG A 753 27.86 -21.87 1.48
C ARG A 753 27.57 -22.30 0.04
N LEU A 754 27.88 -23.54 -0.31
CA LEU A 754 27.61 -24.09 -1.64
C LEU A 754 26.12 -24.37 -1.83
N PHE A 755 25.46 -25.03 -0.89
CA PHE A 755 24.08 -25.53 -1.06
C PHE A 755 23.00 -24.62 -0.44
N ALA A 756 23.19 -24.12 0.79
CA ALA A 756 22.15 -23.39 1.52
C ALA A 756 22.06 -21.89 1.13
N ALA A 757 23.14 -21.30 0.60
CA ALA A 757 23.16 -19.89 0.21
C ALA A 757 22.17 -19.58 -0.93
N HIS A 758 21.84 -20.55 -1.77
CA HIS A 758 20.93 -20.34 -2.91
C HIS A 758 19.45 -20.56 -2.58
N ARG A 759 19.14 -20.96 -1.34
CA ARG A 759 17.78 -21.23 -0.89
C ARG A 759 17.06 -19.94 -0.48
N PRO A 760 15.73 -19.84 -0.68
CA PRO A 760 14.92 -18.75 -0.15
C PRO A 760 15.12 -18.62 1.37
N ALA A 761 15.34 -17.39 1.84
CA ALA A 761 15.52 -17.11 3.25
C ALA A 761 14.16 -16.92 3.93
N HIS A 762 13.59 -17.98 4.51
CA HIS A 762 12.39 -17.88 5.38
C HIS A 762 12.75 -17.40 6.78
N HIS A 763 13.46 -16.28 6.85
CA HIS A 763 13.91 -15.72 8.11
C HIS A 763 12.88 -14.72 8.63
N ILE A 764 12.73 -14.66 9.95
CA ILE A 764 12.04 -13.56 10.60
C ILE A 764 12.97 -12.91 11.62
N TYR A 765 12.97 -11.59 11.68
CA TYR A 765 13.82 -10.87 12.60
C TYR A 765 13.29 -11.03 14.04
N VAL A 766 14.20 -11.27 14.98
CA VAL A 766 13.85 -11.54 16.39
C VAL A 766 12.98 -10.45 17.00
N ARG A 767 13.20 -9.17 16.67
CA ARG A 767 12.38 -8.07 17.21
C ARG A 767 10.96 -8.02 16.65
N ASP A 768 10.70 -8.58 15.47
CA ASP A 768 9.32 -8.73 14.98
C ASP A 768 8.61 -9.89 15.68
N VAL A 769 9.35 -10.92 16.10
CA VAL A 769 8.80 -12.03 16.88
C VAL A 769 8.35 -11.57 18.26
N THR A 770 9.18 -10.78 18.93
CA THR A 770 8.88 -10.24 20.27
C THR A 770 7.78 -9.19 20.19
N ASP A 771 7.81 -8.32 19.19
CA ASP A 771 6.76 -7.34 18.95
C ASP A 771 5.39 -7.99 18.68
N ALA A 772 5.34 -9.04 17.85
CA ALA A 772 4.13 -9.83 17.62
C ALA A 772 3.61 -10.49 18.90
N ALA A 773 4.49 -11.08 19.71
CA ALA A 773 4.11 -11.71 20.97
C ALA A 773 3.53 -10.70 21.99
N ILE A 774 4.15 -9.51 22.11
CA ILE A 774 3.63 -8.45 22.98
C ILE A 774 2.30 -7.92 22.43
N TRP A 775 2.18 -7.75 21.12
CA TRP A 775 0.95 -7.29 20.50
C TRP A 775 -0.20 -8.27 20.71
N THR A 776 0.02 -9.59 20.54
CA THR A 776 -1.05 -10.57 20.78
C THR A 776 -1.47 -10.61 22.24
N MET A 777 -0.54 -10.45 23.18
CA MET A 777 -0.85 -10.28 24.60
C MET A 777 -1.72 -9.04 24.86
N THR A 778 -1.40 -7.89 24.27
CA THR A 778 -2.21 -6.68 24.47
C THR A 778 -3.60 -6.82 23.85
N GLN A 779 -3.74 -7.55 22.74
CA GLN A 779 -5.05 -7.89 22.19
C GLN A 779 -5.85 -8.80 23.12
N SER A 780 -5.21 -9.78 23.77
CA SER A 780 -5.86 -10.60 24.79
C SER A 780 -6.32 -9.78 26.00
N PHE A 781 -5.51 -8.83 26.47
CA PHE A 781 -5.92 -7.91 27.53
C PHE A 781 -7.10 -7.00 27.13
N ALA A 782 -7.16 -6.63 25.85
CA ALA A 782 -8.25 -5.83 25.29
C ALA A 782 -9.52 -6.66 25.02
N GLY A 783 -9.53 -7.97 25.27
CA GLY A 783 -10.68 -8.83 25.03
C GLY A 783 -10.94 -9.11 23.55
N ALA A 784 -9.93 -8.99 22.68
CA ALA A 784 -10.08 -9.23 21.24
C ALA A 784 -10.42 -10.70 20.89
N TRP A 785 -10.16 -11.62 21.82
CA TRP A 785 -10.32 -13.05 21.65
C TRP A 785 -11.28 -13.61 22.71
N PRO A 786 -12.22 -14.50 22.33
CA PRO A 786 -13.10 -15.13 23.31
C PRO A 786 -12.33 -15.94 24.37
N PRO A 787 -12.77 -15.95 25.64
CA PRO A 787 -12.28 -16.89 26.66
C PRO A 787 -12.32 -18.35 26.18
N GLY A 788 -11.31 -19.13 26.55
CA GLY A 788 -11.16 -20.53 26.12
C GLY A 788 -10.81 -20.74 24.64
N SER A 789 -10.68 -19.66 23.86
CA SER A 789 -10.26 -19.79 22.46
C SER A 789 -8.76 -19.95 22.32
N VAL A 790 -8.35 -20.73 21.31
CA VAL A 790 -6.94 -20.90 20.91
C VAL A 790 -6.75 -20.33 19.52
N GLN A 791 -5.89 -19.31 19.43
CA GLN A 791 -5.57 -18.65 18.19
C GLN A 791 -4.22 -19.12 17.71
N VAL A 792 -4.13 -19.47 16.43
CA VAL A 792 -2.89 -19.93 15.83
C VAL A 792 -2.52 -18.98 14.70
N PHE A 793 -1.26 -18.56 14.65
CA PHE A 793 -0.74 -17.68 13.62
C PHE A 793 0.61 -18.15 13.11
N ASN A 794 0.77 -18.12 11.79
CA ASN A 794 2.08 -18.16 11.17
C ASN A 794 2.77 -16.82 11.30
N LEU A 795 4.09 -16.88 11.46
CA LEU A 795 4.92 -15.70 11.67
C LEU A 795 6.21 -15.76 10.83
N SER A 796 6.15 -15.17 9.64
CA SER A 796 7.22 -15.06 8.66
C SER A 796 7.38 -13.63 8.13
N ASP A 797 8.54 -13.28 7.59
CA ASP A 797 8.69 -12.04 6.82
C ASP A 797 8.78 -12.33 5.31
N HIS A 798 7.62 -12.58 4.71
CA HIS A 798 7.50 -12.91 3.28
C HIS A 798 7.52 -11.68 2.36
N GLU A 799 7.33 -10.46 2.87
CA GLU A 799 7.25 -9.26 2.03
C GLU A 799 8.61 -8.87 1.40
N ALA A 800 9.70 -9.47 1.88
CA ALA A 800 11.05 -9.31 1.34
C ALA A 800 11.30 -10.00 -0.04
N GLY A 801 10.30 -10.63 -0.65
CA GLY A 801 10.42 -11.34 -1.93
C GLY A 801 11.28 -12.62 -1.83
N GLU A 802 11.58 -13.27 -2.96
CA GLU A 802 12.42 -14.49 -3.04
C GLU A 802 13.90 -14.25 -2.67
N ALA A 803 14.19 -13.33 -1.75
CA ALA A 803 15.55 -12.98 -1.35
C ALA A 803 16.27 -14.20 -0.75
N ARG A 804 17.44 -14.51 -1.31
CA ARG A 804 18.24 -15.67 -0.91
C ARG A 804 19.27 -15.26 0.12
N ILE A 805 19.70 -16.22 0.94
CA ILE A 805 20.77 -15.98 1.93
C ILE A 805 22.06 -15.50 1.23
N GLY A 806 22.33 -16.02 0.03
CA GLY A 806 23.47 -15.65 -0.80
C GLY A 806 23.42 -14.21 -1.31
N ASP A 807 22.25 -13.58 -1.40
CA ASP A 807 22.16 -12.18 -1.81
C ASP A 807 22.68 -11.25 -0.71
N PHE A 808 22.35 -11.54 0.55
CA PHE A 808 22.94 -10.85 1.70
C PHE A 808 24.45 -11.13 1.79
N MET A 809 24.89 -12.38 1.62
CA MET A 809 26.32 -12.70 1.66
C MET A 809 27.13 -11.96 0.58
N LYS A 810 26.58 -11.78 -0.63
CA LYS A 810 27.23 -10.96 -1.67
C LYS A 810 27.36 -9.49 -1.24
N GLN A 811 26.33 -8.92 -0.63
CA GLN A 811 26.37 -7.55 -0.11
C GLN A 811 27.36 -7.42 1.05
N ALA A 812 27.37 -8.37 1.98
CA ALA A 812 28.32 -8.42 3.08
C ALA A 812 29.78 -8.53 2.58
N PHE A 813 30.03 -9.32 1.53
CA PHE A 813 31.34 -9.38 0.87
C PHE A 813 31.75 -8.04 0.25
N GLN A 814 30.82 -7.33 -0.41
CA GLN A 814 31.10 -6.03 -1.02
C GLN A 814 31.49 -4.96 0.00
N VAL A 815 30.87 -4.99 1.18
CA VAL A 815 31.07 -3.98 2.23
C VAL A 815 32.28 -4.30 3.11
N SER A 816 32.50 -5.58 3.45
CA SER A 816 33.56 -5.99 4.39
C SER A 816 34.84 -6.51 3.73
N HIS A 817 34.80 -6.83 2.43
CA HIS A 817 35.84 -7.56 1.71
C HIS A 817 36.25 -8.93 2.33
N ASP A 818 35.49 -9.45 3.31
CA ASP A 818 35.77 -10.72 3.95
C ASP A 818 35.42 -11.91 3.03
N LYS A 819 36.44 -12.58 2.51
CA LYS A 819 36.33 -13.73 1.58
C LYS A 819 35.43 -14.85 2.11
N ARG A 820 35.21 -14.93 3.42
CA ARG A 820 34.30 -15.92 4.01
C ARG A 820 32.84 -15.77 3.55
N TYR A 821 32.42 -14.56 3.16
CA TYR A 821 31.10 -14.30 2.56
C TYR A 821 30.98 -14.66 1.07
N ARG A 822 32.07 -15.10 0.41
CA ARG A 822 32.02 -15.40 -1.02
C ARG A 822 31.07 -16.57 -1.32
N VAL A 823 30.05 -16.31 -2.13
CA VAL A 823 29.10 -17.31 -2.63
C VAL A 823 29.57 -17.80 -4.00
N LEU A 824 29.59 -19.12 -4.21
CA LEU A 824 29.88 -19.72 -5.51
C LEU A 824 28.56 -20.06 -6.22
N PRO A 825 28.41 -19.77 -7.52
CA PRO A 825 27.20 -20.14 -8.27
C PRO A 825 27.10 -21.66 -8.36
N MET A 826 25.94 -22.21 -8.03
CA MET A 826 25.65 -23.64 -8.19
C MET A 826 24.49 -23.82 -9.17
N PRO A 827 24.62 -24.70 -10.18
CA PRO A 827 23.49 -25.08 -11.03
C PRO A 827 22.36 -25.71 -10.20
N ALA A 828 21.11 -25.29 -10.44
CA ALA A 828 19.95 -25.78 -9.69
C ALA A 828 19.79 -27.31 -9.71
N LEU A 829 20.29 -27.97 -10.77
CA LEU A 829 20.28 -29.43 -10.93
C LEU A 829 21.17 -30.14 -9.88
N VAL A 830 22.27 -29.52 -9.45
CA VAL A 830 23.23 -30.10 -8.49
C VAL A 830 22.70 -30.00 -7.06
N ASP A 831 22.08 -28.88 -6.68
CA ASP A 831 21.39 -28.75 -5.38
C ASP A 831 20.18 -29.69 -5.31
N TRP A 832 19.44 -29.84 -6.42
CA TRP A 832 18.36 -30.81 -6.53
C TRP A 832 18.84 -32.26 -6.37
N LEU A 833 19.94 -32.63 -7.01
CA LEU A 833 20.53 -33.97 -6.89
C LEU A 833 21.07 -34.23 -5.47
N HIS A 834 21.67 -33.22 -4.83
CA HIS A 834 22.12 -33.29 -3.44
C HIS A 834 20.95 -33.55 -2.48
N ASP A 835 19.83 -32.82 -2.63
CA ASP A 835 18.63 -33.05 -1.81
C ASP A 835 17.98 -34.41 -2.10
N PHE A 836 17.99 -34.86 -3.37
CA PHE A 836 17.54 -36.21 -3.75
C PHE A 836 18.39 -37.29 -3.08
N LEU A 837 19.72 -37.17 -3.10
CA LEU A 837 20.63 -38.16 -2.50
C LEU A 837 20.56 -38.16 -0.96
N ARG A 838 20.44 -36.98 -0.35
CA ARG A 838 20.39 -36.84 1.12
C ARG A 838 19.08 -37.29 1.72
N ASN A 839 17.95 -36.95 1.08
CA ASN A 839 16.61 -37.15 1.64
C ASN A 839 15.80 -38.23 0.91
N ARG A 840 16.32 -38.80 -0.19
CA ARG A 840 15.63 -39.78 -1.07
C ARG A 840 14.28 -39.27 -1.61
N THR A 841 14.21 -38.00 -1.99
CA THR A 841 12.94 -37.30 -2.32
C THR A 841 12.70 -37.14 -3.82
N PHE A 842 11.70 -37.84 -4.39
CA PHE A 842 11.13 -37.50 -5.71
C PHE A 842 10.27 -36.21 -5.62
N PRO A 843 9.98 -35.49 -6.73
CA PRO A 843 9.39 -34.15 -6.73
C PRO A 843 7.88 -34.10 -6.38
N LEU A 844 7.40 -35.02 -5.54
CA LEU A 844 5.99 -35.15 -5.16
C LEU A 844 5.60 -34.39 -3.89
N ARG A 845 6.55 -33.96 -3.03
CA ARG A 845 6.29 -33.13 -1.83
C ARG A 845 7.35 -32.04 -1.67
N ASN A 846 7.02 -30.94 -1.00
CA ASN A 846 7.90 -29.80 -0.78
C ASN A 846 8.58 -29.93 0.59
N PRO A 847 9.91 -29.79 0.71
CA PRO A 847 10.56 -29.52 2.00
C PRO A 847 10.20 -28.11 2.50
N LEU A 848 10.29 -27.87 3.82
CA LEU A 848 9.92 -26.58 4.44
C LEU A 848 10.54 -25.36 3.76
N TRP A 849 11.79 -25.45 3.30
CA TRP A 849 12.45 -24.32 2.65
C TRP A 849 11.85 -23.96 1.28
N ARG A 850 11.07 -24.85 0.65
CA ARG A 850 10.29 -24.60 -0.58
C ARG A 850 8.84 -24.21 -0.30
N MET A 851 8.42 -24.21 0.97
CA MET A 851 7.10 -23.81 1.39
C MET A 851 7.06 -22.32 1.76
N HIS A 852 5.86 -21.78 1.78
CA HIS A 852 5.55 -20.39 2.01
C HIS A 852 4.52 -20.30 3.14
N PHE A 853 4.79 -19.52 4.18
CA PHE A 853 3.96 -19.39 5.39
C PHE A 853 3.40 -17.96 5.49
N PRO A 854 2.32 -17.61 4.77
CA PRO A 854 1.75 -16.27 4.84
C PRO A 854 1.28 -15.93 6.26
N ASN A 855 1.41 -14.66 6.65
CA ASN A 855 0.91 -14.13 7.94
C ASN A 855 -0.41 -13.40 7.76
N ASP A 856 -1.17 -13.70 6.70
CA ASP A 856 -2.36 -12.93 6.34
C ASP A 856 -3.36 -12.92 7.48
N ARG A 857 -3.55 -14.05 8.19
CA ARG A 857 -4.42 -14.13 9.37
C ARG A 857 -3.98 -13.20 10.51
N LEU A 858 -2.69 -13.09 10.77
CA LEU A 858 -2.15 -12.21 11.82
C LEU A 858 -2.28 -10.73 11.41
N LYS A 859 -2.12 -10.42 10.12
CA LYS A 859 -2.36 -9.08 9.55
C LYS A 859 -3.84 -8.72 9.55
N ASP A 860 -4.71 -9.65 9.23
CA ASP A 860 -6.16 -9.47 9.26
C ASP A 860 -6.65 -9.22 10.69
N ALA A 861 -5.98 -9.80 11.70
CA ALA A 861 -6.21 -9.49 13.10
C ALA A 861 -5.72 -8.09 13.53
N GLY A 862 -5.00 -7.37 12.66
CA GLY A 862 -4.55 -5.99 12.89
C GLY A 862 -3.05 -5.82 13.18
N TYR A 863 -2.25 -6.90 13.20
CA TYR A 863 -0.81 -6.79 13.43
C TYR A 863 -0.06 -6.27 12.19
N ARG A 864 0.93 -5.41 12.38
CA ARG A 864 1.84 -4.95 11.32
C ARG A 864 3.29 -5.02 11.83
N PRO A 865 4.20 -5.73 11.14
CA PRO A 865 5.59 -5.83 11.57
C PRO A 865 6.27 -4.46 11.64
N ARG A 866 7.01 -4.18 12.73
CA ARG A 866 7.63 -2.87 12.98
C ARG A 866 9.02 -2.75 12.36
N TYR A 867 9.79 -3.83 12.36
CA TYR A 867 11.21 -3.83 12.00
C TYR A 867 11.42 -4.37 10.59
N GLY A 868 11.05 -5.62 10.34
CA GLY A 868 11.28 -6.32 9.08
C GLY A 868 12.73 -6.73 8.84
N MET A 869 12.91 -7.80 8.07
CA MET A 869 14.18 -8.38 7.64
C MET A 869 15.00 -7.43 6.76
N ALA A 870 14.35 -6.56 5.99
CA ALA A 870 15.05 -5.57 5.17
C ALA A 870 15.87 -4.61 6.05
N LYS A 871 15.26 -4.05 7.11
CA LYS A 871 15.97 -3.19 8.06
C LYS A 871 17.03 -3.96 8.84
N ALA A 872 16.73 -5.18 9.29
CA ALA A 872 17.70 -6.03 9.99
C ALA A 872 18.97 -6.31 9.15
N ARG A 873 18.80 -6.59 7.84
CA ARG A 873 19.93 -6.76 6.92
C ARG A 873 20.73 -5.47 6.74
N ALA A 874 20.06 -4.32 6.62
CA ALA A 874 20.73 -3.03 6.52
C ALA A 874 21.58 -2.73 7.76
N PHE A 875 21.05 -2.97 8.96
CA PHE A 875 21.80 -2.82 10.22
C PHE A 875 23.02 -3.75 10.28
N ALA A 876 22.88 -5.01 9.86
CA ALA A 876 24.00 -5.94 9.82
C ALA A 876 25.10 -5.50 8.84
N LEU A 877 24.74 -4.95 7.68
CA LEU A 877 25.71 -4.40 6.71
C LEU A 877 26.43 -3.17 7.26
N ALA A 878 25.72 -2.26 7.93
CA ALA A 878 26.30 -1.07 8.55
C ALA A 878 27.30 -1.43 9.66
N ALA A 879 26.98 -2.45 10.48
CA ALA A 879 27.89 -2.98 11.50
C ALA A 879 29.18 -3.53 10.87
N LEU A 880 29.07 -4.32 9.80
CA LEU A 880 30.22 -4.85 9.06
C LEU A 880 31.08 -3.75 8.41
N GLN A 881 30.46 -2.68 7.92
CA GLN A 881 31.19 -1.53 7.37
C GLN A 881 32.01 -0.83 8.47
N SER A 882 31.42 -0.67 9.65
CA SER A 882 32.08 -0.06 10.80
C SER A 882 33.27 -0.90 11.30
N GLU A 883 33.10 -2.23 11.41
CA GLU A 883 34.20 -3.17 11.72
C GLU A 883 35.38 -3.03 10.74
N THR A 884 35.09 -2.74 9.47
CA THR A 884 36.12 -2.61 8.41
C THR A 884 36.84 -1.27 8.49
N LEU A 885 36.12 -0.19 8.76
CA LEU A 885 36.69 1.14 8.95
C LEU A 885 37.59 1.19 10.18
N GLU A 886 37.19 0.59 11.30
CA GLU A 886 38.04 0.48 12.49
C GLU A 886 39.32 -0.32 12.23
N LYS A 887 39.24 -1.44 11.50
CA LYS A 887 40.42 -2.22 11.09
C LYS A 887 41.34 -1.54 10.08
N SER A 888 40.85 -0.52 9.37
CA SER A 888 41.67 0.30 8.47
C SER A 888 42.37 1.46 9.18
N LYS A 889 41.91 1.81 10.39
CA LYS A 889 42.45 2.87 11.24
C LYS A 889 43.42 2.35 12.31
N ALA A 890 43.25 1.10 12.75
CA ALA A 890 44.21 0.34 13.54
C ALA A 890 45.24 -0.32 12.62
#